data_AF-A0A3A0A179-F1
#
_entry.id   AF-A0A3A0A179-F1
#
_cell.length_a   1.000
_cell.length_b   1.000
_cell.length_c   1.000
_cell.angle_alpha   90.00
_cell.angle_beta   90.00
_cell.angle_gamma   90.00
#
_symmetry.space_group_name_H-M   'P 1'
#
loop_
_entity.id
_entity.type
_entity.pdbx_description
1 polymer ?
#
loop_
_entity_poly.entity_id
_entity_poly.type
_entity_poly.pdbx_seq_one_letter_code
_entity_poly.pdbx_strand_id
1 'polypeptide(L)'
;MDNASSKLAVQANLQALSEQPGSLIPGTIYGRLAAALLTPVVAALAAHDFAPLVTLFSQLGGVGGNLIANQVESWQGLTEQELAVDLMAKAAGDATWRKTLDQLLSDVDAPGTVAARLKPAEREWFFTILEQEAAQLGSSLTIPRDADRRAEAPTGAVTVSGDVRESVINIGGAVTQHFYTQGEPVADPAALRTAYLNRLFSHANTLSLAGVDPKAASDEAEARLHLGAIYTALLTTALDTSEQPAQSHSPEPLERYLSAVAQLNRQHRLVLLGDPGSGKSTFVNFVALCLAGEALGHRQINLALLTAPLPDDAAADRGDEPPLQPWVHGALLPVRIVLRDFAARGLPTAGTPATANHLWQFVASELESAALGEYTPHLRKELMNQGGLILLDGLDEVPDAENQRTQIKQAIEDFANTFLRCRILVTSRTYAYQHQEWRLHGFTAAVLAPFTGAQIATFVDRWYAHIGEIRHLQPTDAQGRAELLKHAIFSNDRLRALTERPLLLTLTASLHAWRGGSLPDRREELYADAVDLLLDWWESQRIARDAHGNTVLTQPSLTEWLRVDRGKVRALLNEVAFEAHATQPTLVGTADIPESTLVTRLLYINENEDVKPRLLVAYLSQRAGLLLPRGVKNYTFPHRTFQEYLAACYLTDVDYPDLIAELTRQEPNRWREVTLLAGAKAARGTSSAIWQLVDALCFREPDDPAYSAADVWGAHLAGQALLEAANLSQISARHRPKVERIARSLTHALTSRALPPTERAQAGRTLARLGDPRREVLGTDEMRFCLVPAGAFAQGDRGERFEIPYSYWIARFPVTNAQFRLFMAADGYQEARFWPEAAHLNFWSERGFQGRYDSRPRSEPRPVGGPFGLPNHPVVGISWYEAFAFARWLTDYLHQRSLLPEGWIVRLPSEQEWEKAARGGEVITAQPVAVSLNTVAVRLDEQPALVPNPLPVRIYPWGDTADPECANFERTEIGATNSVGCFTQGVSPYGAEEMSGNVWEWTRSLEQGQATRGKGGTGSEDENLAAHPEIPRLLCGGAYQYYEYFVRCAERYGSPPDDWNKLYGFRLVLAPAFRNPDD
;
A
#
# COMPACT_ATOMS: atom_id res chain seq x y z
N MET A 1 -4.01 6.89 -46.85
CA MET A 1 -4.89 7.15 -48.03
C MET A 1 -6.31 6.70 -47.66
N ASP A 2 -7.36 7.36 -48.17
CA ASP A 2 -8.75 6.99 -47.87
C ASP A 2 -9.13 5.67 -48.59
N ASN A 3 -10.08 4.89 -48.07
CA ASN A 3 -10.42 3.54 -48.59
C ASN A 3 -10.83 3.55 -50.09
N ALA A 4 -11.33 4.69 -50.57
CA ALA A 4 -11.61 4.95 -51.98
C ALA A 4 -10.34 5.04 -52.85
N SER A 5 -9.25 5.62 -52.32
CA SER A 5 -7.97 5.78 -53.03
C SER A 5 -7.25 4.45 -53.26
N SER A 6 -7.32 3.51 -52.31
CA SER A 6 -6.73 2.17 -52.45
C SER A 6 -7.48 1.31 -53.48
N LYS A 7 -8.82 1.38 -53.49
CA LYS A 7 -9.62 0.72 -54.55
C LYS A 7 -9.36 1.32 -55.93
N LEU A 8 -9.24 2.64 -56.03
CA LEU A 8 -8.86 3.33 -57.26
C LEU A 8 -7.46 2.92 -57.75
N ALA A 9 -6.49 2.75 -56.84
CA ALA A 9 -5.13 2.31 -57.17
C ALA A 9 -5.07 0.85 -57.66
N VAL A 10 -5.79 -0.06 -56.99
CA VAL A 10 -5.93 -1.46 -57.43
C VAL A 10 -6.58 -1.54 -58.81
N GLN A 11 -7.66 -0.77 -59.02
CA GLN A 11 -8.35 -0.73 -60.31
C GLN A 11 -7.48 -0.10 -61.40
N ALA A 12 -6.66 0.90 -61.08
CA ALA A 12 -5.70 1.49 -62.01
C ALA A 12 -4.59 0.51 -62.42
N ASN A 13 -4.06 -0.29 -61.48
CA ASN A 13 -3.04 -1.31 -61.78
C ASN A 13 -3.60 -2.43 -62.68
N LEU A 14 -4.80 -2.93 -62.37
CA LEU A 14 -5.48 -3.91 -63.23
C LEU A 14 -5.77 -3.33 -64.63
N GLN A 15 -6.12 -2.05 -64.73
CA GLN A 15 -6.30 -1.38 -66.02
C GLN A 15 -4.98 -1.24 -66.79
N ALA A 16 -3.87 -0.87 -66.13
CA ALA A 16 -2.57 -0.76 -66.76
C ALA A 16 -2.09 -2.10 -67.37
N LEU A 17 -2.37 -3.21 -66.70
CA LEU A 17 -2.14 -4.57 -67.22
C LEU A 17 -2.88 -4.86 -68.53
N SER A 18 -4.09 -4.32 -68.68
CA SER A 18 -4.90 -4.49 -69.91
C SER A 18 -4.44 -3.61 -71.08
N GLU A 19 -3.77 -2.49 -70.80
CA GLU A 19 -3.31 -1.53 -71.82
C GLU A 19 -1.96 -1.90 -72.44
N GLN A 20 -1.24 -2.87 -71.85
CA GLN A 20 0.04 -3.40 -72.34
C GLN A 20 -0.03 -4.91 -72.60
N PRO A 21 -0.76 -5.37 -73.63
CA PRO A 21 -0.99 -6.80 -73.88
C PRO A 21 0.31 -7.60 -74.12
N GLY A 22 1.38 -6.96 -74.61
CA GLY A 22 2.71 -7.59 -74.75
C GLY A 22 3.40 -7.97 -73.42
N SER A 23 2.86 -7.53 -72.28
CA SER A 23 3.36 -7.88 -70.95
C SER A 23 2.71 -9.16 -70.40
N LEU A 24 1.54 -9.56 -70.91
CA LEU A 24 0.87 -10.80 -70.53
C LEU A 24 1.59 -11.96 -71.22
N ILE A 25 2.54 -12.60 -70.53
CA ILE A 25 3.33 -13.71 -71.06
C ILE A 25 2.70 -15.02 -70.54
N PRO A 26 2.47 -16.03 -71.40
CA PRO A 26 2.00 -17.33 -70.96
C PRO A 26 2.91 -17.92 -69.88
N GLY A 27 2.31 -18.41 -68.80
CA GLY A 27 3.00 -18.89 -67.60
C GLY A 27 3.28 -17.82 -66.54
N THR A 28 2.64 -16.63 -66.59
CA THR A 28 2.82 -15.56 -65.58
C THR A 28 1.54 -14.78 -65.25
N ILE A 29 0.44 -15.01 -65.97
CA ILE A 29 -0.78 -14.21 -65.90
C ILE A 29 -1.40 -14.26 -64.50
N TYR A 30 -1.48 -15.44 -63.88
CA TYR A 30 -2.02 -15.62 -62.52
C TYR A 30 -1.24 -14.80 -61.48
N GLY A 31 0.10 -14.92 -61.48
CA GLY A 31 0.97 -14.18 -60.56
C GLY A 31 0.93 -12.67 -60.77
N ARG A 32 0.81 -12.21 -62.02
CA ARG A 32 0.74 -10.77 -62.32
C ARG A 32 -0.59 -10.16 -61.90
N LEU A 33 -1.70 -10.88 -62.04
CA LEU A 33 -2.98 -10.42 -61.47
C LEU A 33 -2.89 -10.29 -59.95
N ALA A 34 -2.29 -11.25 -59.26
CA ALA A 34 -2.12 -11.20 -57.80
C ALA A 34 -1.16 -10.07 -57.37
N ALA A 35 -0.04 -9.88 -58.09
CA ALA A 35 0.91 -8.80 -57.84
C ALA A 35 0.28 -7.42 -58.03
N ALA A 36 -0.59 -7.25 -59.03
CA ALA A 36 -1.30 -5.99 -59.26
C ALA A 36 -2.18 -5.56 -58.07
N LEU A 37 -2.77 -6.53 -57.37
CA LEU A 37 -3.57 -6.32 -56.16
C LEU A 37 -2.71 -5.95 -54.94
N LEU A 38 -1.54 -6.57 -54.80
CA LEU A 38 -0.69 -6.45 -53.62
C LEU A 38 0.38 -5.35 -53.72
N THR A 39 0.74 -4.91 -54.92
CA THR A 39 1.73 -3.84 -55.14
C THR A 39 1.35 -2.52 -54.43
N PRO A 40 0.08 -2.05 -54.45
CA PRO A 40 -0.32 -0.87 -53.68
C PRO A 40 -0.16 -1.06 -52.18
N VAL A 41 -0.33 -2.29 -51.68
CA VAL A 41 -0.17 -2.64 -50.26
C VAL A 41 1.31 -2.58 -49.87
N VAL A 42 2.19 -3.19 -50.67
CA VAL A 42 3.65 -3.16 -50.47
C VAL A 42 4.19 -1.71 -50.53
N ALA A 43 3.72 -0.92 -51.49
CA ALA A 43 4.12 0.48 -51.64
C ALA A 43 3.65 1.36 -50.47
N ALA A 44 2.44 1.14 -49.96
CA ALA A 44 1.92 1.86 -48.81
C ALA A 44 2.71 1.55 -47.52
N LEU A 45 3.09 0.28 -47.33
CA LEU A 45 3.97 -0.14 -46.24
C LEU A 45 5.36 0.50 -46.30
N ALA A 46 5.96 0.60 -47.49
CA ALA A 46 7.24 1.29 -47.67
C ALA A 46 7.14 2.79 -47.32
N ALA A 47 5.95 3.38 -47.45
CA ALA A 47 5.64 4.75 -47.05
C ALA A 47 5.11 4.87 -45.60
N HIS A 48 5.14 3.79 -44.81
CA HIS A 48 4.59 3.70 -43.46
C HIS A 48 3.07 4.01 -43.35
N ASP A 49 2.31 3.83 -44.43
CA ASP A 49 0.84 3.90 -44.47
C ASP A 49 0.23 2.49 -44.35
N PHE A 50 -0.34 2.18 -43.18
CA PHE A 50 -0.87 0.85 -42.86
C PHE A 50 -2.35 0.67 -43.20
N ALA A 51 -3.05 1.72 -43.67
CA ALA A 51 -4.47 1.62 -43.99
C ALA A 51 -4.81 0.57 -45.06
N PRO A 52 -4.02 0.40 -46.15
CA PRO A 52 -4.31 -0.61 -47.18
C PRO A 52 -4.14 -2.05 -46.68
N LEU A 53 -3.25 -2.28 -45.71
CA LEU A 53 -3.12 -3.57 -45.04
C LEU A 53 -4.40 -3.92 -44.27
N VAL A 54 -4.92 -2.97 -43.50
CA VAL A 54 -6.16 -3.15 -42.70
C VAL A 54 -7.35 -3.49 -43.59
N THR A 55 -7.48 -2.81 -44.74
CA THR A 55 -8.50 -3.15 -45.75
C THR A 55 -8.31 -4.56 -46.29
N LEU A 56 -7.08 -4.96 -46.64
CA LEU A 56 -6.77 -6.31 -47.11
C LEU A 56 -7.09 -7.39 -46.04
N PHE A 57 -6.79 -7.12 -44.77
CA PHE A 57 -7.10 -8.02 -43.64
C PHE A 57 -8.59 -8.22 -43.46
N SER A 58 -9.38 -7.14 -43.57
CA SER A 58 -10.84 -7.21 -43.45
C SER A 58 -11.50 -8.02 -44.56
N GLN A 59 -10.88 -8.10 -45.75
CA GLN A 59 -11.40 -8.86 -46.88
C GLN A 59 -11.04 -10.35 -46.79
N LEU A 60 -9.82 -10.67 -46.36
CA LEU A 60 -9.29 -12.05 -46.45
C LEU A 60 -9.68 -12.98 -45.31
N GLY A 61 -10.05 -12.44 -44.14
CA GLY A 61 -10.34 -13.23 -42.95
C GLY A 61 -9.12 -13.97 -42.37
N GLY A 62 -8.90 -13.83 -41.06
CA GLY A 62 -8.00 -14.64 -40.21
C GLY A 62 -6.68 -15.11 -40.83
N VAL A 63 -6.68 -16.31 -41.42
CA VAL A 63 -5.49 -17.03 -41.87
C VAL A 63 -4.81 -16.39 -43.09
N GLY A 64 -5.57 -15.90 -44.07
CA GLY A 64 -5.02 -15.35 -45.32
C GLY A 64 -4.36 -13.98 -45.14
N GLY A 65 -4.97 -13.14 -44.30
CA GLY A 65 -4.39 -11.85 -43.94
C GLY A 65 -3.06 -12.00 -43.20
N ASN A 66 -2.98 -12.91 -42.23
CA ASN A 66 -1.76 -13.15 -41.45
C ASN A 66 -0.59 -13.66 -42.31
N LEU A 67 -0.86 -14.49 -43.33
CA LEU A 67 0.17 -14.95 -44.27
C LEU A 67 0.79 -13.80 -45.05
N ILE A 68 -0.05 -12.91 -45.58
CA ILE A 68 0.42 -11.73 -46.31
C ILE A 68 1.15 -10.77 -45.37
N ALA A 69 0.62 -10.54 -44.16
CA ALA A 69 1.24 -9.70 -43.14
C ALA A 69 2.68 -10.10 -42.80
N ASN A 70 2.90 -11.41 -42.64
CA ASN A 70 4.20 -11.96 -42.26
C ASN A 70 5.21 -11.91 -43.41
N GLN A 71 4.75 -11.80 -44.66
CA GLN A 71 5.61 -11.82 -45.84
C GLN A 71 5.83 -10.43 -46.46
N VAL A 72 4.91 -9.48 -46.24
CA VAL A 72 4.87 -8.20 -46.98
C VAL A 72 6.12 -7.34 -46.79
N GLU A 73 6.81 -7.41 -45.65
CA GLU A 73 8.08 -6.71 -45.44
C GLU A 73 9.19 -7.24 -46.37
N SER A 74 9.21 -8.54 -46.68
CA SER A 74 10.19 -9.14 -47.59
C SER A 74 9.99 -8.74 -49.06
N TRP A 75 8.82 -8.20 -49.39
CA TRP A 75 8.49 -7.75 -50.74
C TRP A 75 8.86 -6.28 -50.99
N GLN A 76 9.33 -5.56 -49.97
CA GLN A 76 9.78 -4.18 -50.12
C GLN A 76 11.00 -4.12 -51.05
N GLY A 77 10.88 -3.34 -52.13
CA GLY A 77 11.94 -3.18 -53.13
C GLY A 77 11.88 -4.17 -54.29
N LEU A 78 10.98 -5.17 -54.27
CA LEU A 78 10.72 -6.00 -55.44
C LEU A 78 9.97 -5.21 -56.51
N THR A 79 10.33 -5.40 -57.77
CA THR A 79 9.52 -4.98 -58.91
C THR A 79 8.23 -5.81 -58.99
N GLU A 80 7.19 -5.28 -59.63
CA GLU A 80 5.92 -6.01 -59.82
C GLU A 80 6.12 -7.38 -60.49
N GLN A 81 7.11 -7.49 -61.38
CA GLN A 81 7.45 -8.74 -62.07
C GLN A 81 8.16 -9.74 -61.14
N GLU A 82 9.04 -9.29 -60.25
CA GLU A 82 9.66 -10.13 -59.23
C GLU A 82 8.63 -10.60 -58.18
N LEU A 83 7.71 -9.70 -57.78
CA LEU A 83 6.62 -10.04 -56.88
C LEU A 83 5.68 -11.08 -57.50
N ALA A 84 5.35 -10.95 -58.79
CA ALA A 84 4.53 -11.94 -59.51
C ALA A 84 5.18 -13.33 -59.53
N VAL A 85 6.51 -13.41 -59.70
CA VAL A 85 7.26 -14.68 -59.68
C VAL A 85 7.26 -15.30 -58.29
N ASP A 86 7.49 -14.51 -57.24
CA ASP A 86 7.46 -14.99 -55.85
C ASP A 86 6.07 -15.51 -55.45
N LEU A 87 5.01 -14.77 -55.80
CA LEU A 87 3.62 -15.17 -55.54
C LEU A 87 3.26 -16.47 -56.28
N MET A 88 3.73 -16.64 -57.53
CA MET A 88 3.56 -17.88 -58.28
C MET A 88 4.28 -19.06 -57.64
N ALA A 89 5.51 -18.87 -57.17
CA ALA A 89 6.27 -19.92 -56.48
C ALA A 89 5.60 -20.33 -55.16
N LYS A 90 5.12 -19.36 -54.39
CA LYS A 90 4.37 -19.60 -53.14
C LYS A 90 3.04 -20.30 -53.40
N ALA A 91 2.32 -19.91 -54.45
CA ALA A 91 1.12 -20.60 -54.87
C ALA A 91 1.43 -22.06 -55.23
N ALA A 92 2.44 -22.32 -56.06
CA ALA A 92 2.80 -23.69 -56.42
C ALA A 92 3.21 -24.56 -55.22
N GLY A 93 3.88 -23.98 -54.22
CA GLY A 93 4.41 -24.69 -53.05
C GLY A 93 3.44 -24.85 -51.86
N ASP A 94 2.43 -23.98 -51.72
CA ASP A 94 1.57 -23.92 -50.53
C ASP A 94 0.07 -23.76 -50.90
N ALA A 95 -0.76 -24.71 -50.43
CA ALA A 95 -2.20 -24.71 -50.67
C ALA A 95 -2.92 -23.53 -50.00
N THR A 96 -2.39 -23.03 -48.89
CA THR A 96 -2.96 -21.88 -48.16
C THR A 96 -2.73 -20.60 -48.93
N TRP A 97 -1.50 -20.40 -49.45
CA TRP A 97 -1.18 -19.27 -50.34
C TRP A 97 -2.05 -19.29 -51.60
N ARG A 98 -2.22 -20.45 -52.25
CA ARG A 98 -3.16 -20.58 -53.39
C ARG A 98 -4.57 -20.14 -53.04
N LYS A 99 -5.14 -20.67 -51.96
CA LYS A 99 -6.51 -20.35 -51.55
C LYS A 99 -6.68 -18.87 -51.22
N THR A 100 -5.69 -18.25 -50.59
CA THR A 100 -5.70 -16.81 -50.29
C THR A 100 -5.62 -15.96 -51.55
N LEU A 101 -4.78 -16.32 -52.52
CA LEU A 101 -4.68 -15.60 -53.79
C LEU A 101 -5.91 -15.79 -54.68
N ASP A 102 -6.49 -16.99 -54.72
CA ASP A 102 -7.76 -17.26 -55.41
C ASP A 102 -8.89 -16.38 -54.86
N GLN A 103 -8.99 -16.27 -53.53
CA GLN A 103 -9.99 -15.42 -52.88
C GLN A 103 -9.79 -13.95 -53.26
N LEU A 104 -8.56 -13.44 -53.19
CA LEU A 104 -8.23 -12.06 -53.58
C LEU A 104 -8.61 -11.75 -55.03
N LEU A 105 -8.26 -12.65 -55.94
CA LEU A 105 -8.54 -12.48 -57.38
C LEU A 105 -10.04 -12.54 -57.66
N SER A 106 -10.80 -13.35 -56.91
CA SER A 106 -12.25 -13.49 -57.05
C SER A 106 -13.02 -12.31 -56.46
N ASP A 107 -12.60 -11.78 -55.30
CA ASP A 107 -13.34 -10.72 -54.58
C ASP A 107 -13.43 -9.40 -55.37
N VAL A 108 -12.48 -9.18 -56.27
CA VAL A 108 -12.41 -7.96 -57.09
C VAL A 108 -12.63 -8.23 -58.59
N ASP A 109 -13.01 -9.45 -58.96
CA ASP A 109 -13.13 -9.92 -60.35
C ASP A 109 -11.94 -9.45 -61.22
N ALA A 110 -10.72 -9.74 -60.76
CA ALA A 110 -9.50 -9.32 -61.44
C ALA A 110 -9.43 -9.86 -62.90
N PRO A 111 -9.77 -11.13 -63.19
CA PRO A 111 -9.81 -11.64 -64.56
C PRO A 111 -10.84 -10.91 -65.44
N GLY A 112 -12.06 -10.68 -64.95
CA GLY A 112 -13.09 -9.96 -65.70
C GLY A 112 -12.71 -8.51 -65.97
N THR A 113 -12.10 -7.84 -64.98
CA THR A 113 -11.63 -6.45 -65.09
C THR A 113 -10.58 -6.26 -66.19
N VAL A 114 -9.61 -7.18 -66.30
CA VAL A 114 -8.59 -7.14 -67.36
C VAL A 114 -9.18 -7.52 -68.71
N ALA A 115 -10.00 -8.59 -68.76
CA ALA A 115 -10.60 -9.08 -70.00
C ALA A 115 -11.54 -8.07 -70.66
N ALA A 116 -12.29 -7.29 -69.88
CA ALA A 116 -13.22 -6.28 -70.38
C ALA A 116 -12.57 -5.25 -71.33
N ARG A 117 -11.26 -5.04 -71.23
CA ARG A 117 -10.50 -4.06 -72.03
C ARG A 117 -9.66 -4.66 -73.15
N LEU A 118 -9.48 -5.99 -73.19
CA LEU A 118 -8.79 -6.67 -74.29
C LEU A 118 -9.68 -6.72 -75.54
N LYS A 119 -9.08 -6.85 -76.73
CA LYS A 119 -9.85 -7.08 -77.97
C LYS A 119 -10.47 -8.49 -77.97
N PRO A 120 -11.58 -8.74 -78.69
CA PRO A 120 -12.25 -10.05 -78.68
C PRO A 120 -11.34 -11.25 -78.94
N ALA A 121 -10.38 -11.14 -79.86
CA ALA A 121 -9.41 -12.21 -80.15
C ALA A 121 -8.36 -12.41 -79.02
N GLU A 122 -8.05 -11.36 -78.26
CA GLU A 122 -7.11 -11.39 -77.13
C GLU A 122 -7.79 -11.89 -75.84
N ARG A 123 -9.11 -11.67 -75.69
CA ARG A 123 -9.91 -12.16 -74.55
C ARG A 123 -9.95 -13.68 -74.47
N GLU A 124 -10.24 -14.34 -75.59
CA GLU A 124 -10.33 -15.81 -75.63
C GLU A 124 -8.97 -16.44 -75.34
N TRP A 125 -7.89 -15.86 -75.88
CA TRP A 125 -6.53 -16.27 -75.57
C TRP A 125 -6.20 -16.05 -74.09
N PHE A 126 -6.51 -14.88 -73.52
CA PHE A 126 -6.24 -14.56 -72.11
C PHE A 126 -6.94 -15.54 -71.16
N PHE A 127 -8.24 -15.79 -71.35
CA PHE A 127 -8.96 -16.75 -70.51
C PHE A 127 -8.44 -18.17 -70.66
N THR A 128 -8.13 -18.60 -71.89
CA THR A 128 -7.57 -19.94 -72.15
C THR A 128 -6.22 -20.13 -71.44
N ILE A 129 -5.34 -19.13 -71.48
CA ILE A 129 -4.03 -19.21 -70.83
C ILE A 129 -4.14 -19.11 -69.31
N LEU A 130 -4.98 -18.21 -68.78
CA LEU A 130 -5.19 -18.10 -67.32
C LEU A 130 -5.80 -19.38 -66.74
N GLU A 131 -6.74 -20.02 -67.44
CA GLU A 131 -7.30 -21.32 -67.06
C GLU A 131 -6.23 -22.42 -67.05
N GLN A 132 -5.33 -22.44 -68.04
CA GLN A 132 -4.21 -23.39 -68.07
C GLN A 132 -3.24 -23.17 -66.91
N GLU A 133 -2.88 -21.93 -66.59
CA GLU A 133 -2.02 -21.60 -65.46
C GLU A 133 -2.67 -21.95 -64.11
N ALA A 134 -3.95 -21.58 -63.92
CA ALA A 134 -4.70 -21.92 -62.72
C ALA A 134 -4.81 -23.44 -62.54
N ALA A 135 -5.08 -24.18 -63.62
CA ALA A 135 -5.13 -25.64 -63.59
C ALA A 135 -3.78 -26.28 -63.23
N GLN A 136 -2.66 -25.75 -63.75
CA GLN A 136 -1.31 -26.21 -63.40
C GLN A 136 -0.96 -25.97 -61.92
N LEU A 137 -1.47 -24.88 -61.35
CA LEU A 137 -1.33 -24.56 -59.92
C LEU A 137 -2.31 -25.34 -59.03
N GLY A 138 -3.30 -26.05 -59.58
CA GLY A 138 -4.39 -26.64 -58.81
C GLY A 138 -5.27 -25.59 -58.10
N SER A 139 -5.40 -24.41 -58.69
CA SER A 139 -6.24 -23.30 -58.24
C SER A 139 -7.73 -23.59 -58.48
N SER A 140 -8.57 -23.06 -57.59
CA SER A 140 -10.04 -23.12 -57.68
C SER A 140 -10.66 -21.81 -58.21
N LEU A 141 -9.82 -20.90 -58.73
CA LEU A 141 -10.24 -19.61 -59.25
C LEU A 141 -11.32 -19.77 -60.34
N THR A 142 -12.47 -19.16 -60.12
CA THR A 142 -13.57 -19.16 -61.09
C THR A 142 -13.35 -18.06 -62.13
N ILE A 143 -13.32 -18.41 -63.42
CA ILE A 143 -13.02 -17.49 -64.53
C ILE A 143 -14.29 -17.29 -65.37
N PRO A 144 -14.94 -16.10 -65.32
CA PRO A 144 -16.19 -15.85 -66.03
C PRO A 144 -15.94 -15.57 -67.53
N ARG A 145 -16.44 -16.44 -68.42
CA ARG A 145 -16.28 -16.29 -69.89
C ARG A 145 -17.31 -15.34 -70.56
N ASP A 146 -18.39 -14.97 -69.86
CA ASP A 146 -19.44 -14.09 -70.41
C ASP A 146 -19.17 -12.61 -70.09
N ALA A 147 -18.58 -11.89 -71.04
CA ALA A 147 -18.28 -10.45 -70.91
C ALA A 147 -19.51 -9.51 -71.02
N ASP A 148 -20.73 -10.04 -71.14
CA ASP A 148 -21.99 -9.25 -71.25
C ASP A 148 -22.86 -9.26 -69.98
N ARG A 149 -22.42 -9.87 -68.88
CA ARG A 149 -23.10 -9.70 -67.59
C ARG A 149 -22.61 -8.43 -66.91
N ARG A 150 -23.40 -7.36 -66.99
CA ARG A 150 -23.49 -6.39 -65.89
C ARG A 150 -23.65 -7.20 -64.60
N ALA A 151 -22.80 -6.94 -63.62
CA ALA A 151 -22.79 -7.61 -62.33
C ALA A 151 -24.14 -7.46 -61.60
N GLU A 152 -25.04 -8.41 -61.83
CA GLU A 152 -26.06 -8.81 -60.86
C GLU A 152 -25.34 -9.65 -59.78
N ALA A 153 -25.40 -9.17 -58.55
CA ALA A 153 -24.94 -9.90 -57.37
C ALA A 153 -25.76 -11.19 -57.17
N PRO A 154 -25.21 -12.23 -56.50
CA PRO A 154 -25.84 -13.54 -56.41
C PRO A 154 -27.18 -13.47 -55.66
N THR A 155 -28.19 -14.11 -56.24
CA THR A 155 -29.55 -14.23 -55.73
C THR A 155 -29.62 -15.10 -54.48
N GLY A 156 -29.90 -14.44 -53.35
CA GLY A 156 -30.63 -14.99 -52.20
C GLY A 156 -31.95 -14.25 -51.96
N ALA A 157 -32.53 -13.63 -53.00
CA ALA A 157 -33.73 -12.81 -52.90
C ALA A 157 -34.92 -13.51 -53.58
N VAL A 158 -35.91 -13.92 -52.76
CA VAL A 158 -37.24 -14.30 -53.21
C VAL A 158 -38.05 -13.03 -53.46
N THR A 159 -38.47 -12.82 -54.69
CA THR A 159 -39.55 -11.88 -55.05
C THR A 159 -40.90 -12.52 -54.78
N VAL A 160 -41.70 -11.93 -53.89
CA VAL A 160 -43.16 -12.08 -53.90
C VAL A 160 -43.75 -10.72 -54.28
N SER A 161 -44.31 -10.67 -55.48
CA SER A 161 -45.22 -9.62 -55.92
C SER A 161 -46.63 -9.95 -55.40
N GLY A 162 -47.19 -9.09 -54.54
CA GLY A 162 -48.60 -9.20 -54.16
C GLY A 162 -48.95 -8.44 -52.89
N ASP A 163 -49.74 -7.38 -53.06
CA ASP A 163 -50.28 -6.50 -52.04
C ASP A 163 -51.36 -7.21 -51.20
N VAL A 164 -51.12 -7.46 -49.89
CA VAL A 164 -52.18 -7.73 -48.90
C VAL A 164 -51.79 -7.15 -47.55
N ARG A 165 -52.55 -6.14 -47.13
CA ARG A 165 -52.59 -5.56 -45.78
C ARG A 165 -53.02 -6.60 -44.74
N GLU A 166 -52.36 -6.55 -43.58
CA GLU A 166 -52.74 -7.20 -42.32
C GLU A 166 -52.86 -8.72 -42.33
N SER A 167 -51.82 -9.42 -41.84
CA SER A 167 -51.92 -10.75 -41.22
C SER A 167 -50.69 -11.05 -40.37
N VAL A 168 -50.90 -11.26 -39.07
CA VAL A 168 -49.90 -11.79 -38.12
C VAL A 168 -49.66 -13.27 -38.43
N ILE A 169 -48.42 -13.68 -38.68
CA ILE A 169 -48.02 -15.09 -38.72
C ILE A 169 -47.17 -15.37 -37.48
N ASN A 170 -47.71 -16.22 -36.60
CA ASN A 170 -47.11 -16.62 -35.34
C ASN A 170 -46.35 -17.94 -35.57
N ILE A 171 -45.02 -17.95 -35.42
CA ILE A 171 -44.21 -19.17 -35.29
C ILE A 171 -43.31 -18.97 -34.05
N GLY A 172 -43.48 -19.84 -33.05
CA GLY A 172 -42.95 -19.65 -31.70
C GLY A 172 -41.42 -19.67 -31.58
N GLY A 173 -40.91 -18.84 -30.66
CA GLY A 173 -39.51 -18.77 -30.22
C GLY A 173 -38.88 -17.41 -30.50
N ALA A 174 -38.83 -16.53 -29.49
CA ALA A 174 -38.66 -15.08 -29.61
C ALA A 174 -37.31 -14.59 -30.20
N VAL A 175 -37.36 -14.06 -31.43
CA VAL A 175 -36.48 -13.01 -31.96
C VAL A 175 -37.38 -11.91 -32.54
N THR A 176 -37.31 -10.70 -32.00
CA THR A 176 -38.00 -9.52 -32.56
C THR A 176 -37.01 -8.81 -33.49
N GLN A 177 -37.15 -8.96 -34.80
CA GLN A 177 -36.37 -8.17 -35.77
C GLN A 177 -37.23 -7.03 -36.34
N HIS A 178 -36.80 -5.79 -36.11
CA HIS A 178 -37.34 -4.60 -36.77
C HIS A 178 -36.75 -4.50 -38.18
N PHE A 179 -37.58 -4.44 -39.22
CA PHE A 179 -37.15 -4.11 -40.58
C PHE A 179 -37.25 -2.60 -40.81
N TYR A 180 -36.11 -1.96 -41.10
CA TYR A 180 -36.05 -0.58 -41.62
C TYR A 180 -36.00 -0.62 -43.16
N THR A 181 -36.88 0.13 -43.82
CA THR A 181 -36.84 0.41 -45.26
C THR A 181 -35.76 1.44 -45.61
N GLN A 182 -35.18 1.31 -46.80
CA GLN A 182 -34.13 2.17 -47.38
C GLN A 182 -34.40 3.68 -47.28
N GLY A 183 -33.83 4.31 -46.25
CA GLY A 183 -32.78 5.31 -46.43
C GLY A 183 -31.51 4.73 -45.80
N GLU A 184 -30.32 5.18 -46.19
CA GLU A 184 -29.08 4.75 -45.49
C GLU A 184 -29.29 4.90 -43.97
N PRO A 185 -29.20 3.81 -43.17
CA PRO A 185 -29.37 3.94 -41.74
C PRO A 185 -28.08 4.54 -41.20
N VAL A 186 -28.07 5.85 -40.98
CA VAL A 186 -27.24 6.43 -39.92
C VAL A 186 -27.57 5.61 -38.67
N ALA A 187 -26.61 4.83 -38.16
CA ALA A 187 -26.85 3.98 -37.00
C ALA A 187 -27.51 4.83 -35.91
N ASP A 188 -28.63 4.34 -35.35
CA ASP A 188 -29.40 5.09 -34.36
C ASP A 188 -28.46 5.56 -33.24
N PRO A 189 -28.29 6.87 -33.03
CA PRO A 189 -27.37 7.39 -32.01
C PRO A 189 -27.67 6.84 -30.62
N ALA A 190 -28.92 6.46 -30.33
CA ALA A 190 -29.30 5.82 -29.06
C ALA A 190 -28.77 4.38 -28.96
N ALA A 191 -28.78 3.62 -30.05
CA ALA A 191 -28.23 2.26 -30.10
C ALA A 191 -26.69 2.29 -29.95
N LEU A 192 -26.01 3.22 -30.65
CA LEU A 192 -24.57 3.43 -30.53
C LEU A 192 -24.16 3.84 -29.09
N ARG A 193 -24.92 4.76 -28.48
CA ARG A 193 -24.73 5.15 -27.08
C ARG A 193 -24.89 3.97 -26.12
N THR A 194 -25.88 3.11 -26.35
CA THR A 194 -26.11 1.90 -25.55
C THR A 194 -24.96 0.91 -25.69
N ALA A 195 -24.46 0.70 -26.91
CA ALA A 195 -23.30 -0.16 -27.17
C ALA A 195 -22.02 0.36 -26.49
N TYR A 196 -21.79 1.68 -26.54
CA TYR A 196 -20.70 2.34 -25.81
C TYR A 196 -20.79 2.10 -24.30
N LEU A 197 -21.97 2.31 -23.70
CA LEU A 197 -22.19 2.10 -22.27
C LEU A 197 -22.01 0.64 -21.86
N ASN A 198 -22.50 -0.32 -22.64
CA ASN A 198 -22.29 -1.75 -22.39
C ASN A 198 -20.81 -2.15 -22.44
N ARG A 199 -20.05 -1.60 -23.40
CA ARG A 199 -18.60 -1.78 -23.48
C ARG A 199 -17.92 -1.23 -22.23
N LEU A 200 -18.26 -0.02 -21.81
CA LEU A 200 -17.66 0.62 -20.64
C LEU A 200 -18.02 -0.13 -19.35
N PHE A 201 -19.28 -0.52 -19.19
CA PHE A 201 -19.78 -1.32 -18.07
C PHE A 201 -18.99 -2.63 -17.94
N SER A 202 -18.81 -3.36 -19.06
CA SER A 202 -18.08 -4.63 -19.07
C SER A 202 -16.60 -4.46 -18.68
N HIS A 203 -15.93 -3.42 -19.18
CA HIS A 203 -14.52 -3.15 -18.84
C HIS A 203 -14.33 -2.63 -17.41
N ALA A 204 -15.29 -1.85 -16.89
CA ALA A 204 -15.21 -1.27 -15.56
C ALA A 204 -15.60 -2.26 -14.45
N ASN A 205 -16.44 -3.27 -14.76
CA ASN A 205 -16.91 -4.26 -13.78
C ASN A 205 -15.88 -5.34 -13.43
N THR A 206 -14.77 -5.41 -14.16
CA THR A 206 -13.72 -6.41 -13.91
C THR A 206 -12.54 -5.79 -13.20
N LEU A 207 -12.23 -6.28 -11.99
CA LEU A 207 -10.92 -6.07 -11.39
C LEU A 207 -9.93 -7.06 -12.01
N SER A 208 -8.84 -6.55 -12.59
CA SER A 208 -7.73 -7.36 -13.11
C SER A 208 -6.92 -7.94 -11.95
N LEU A 209 -7.52 -8.88 -11.22
CA LEU A 209 -6.87 -9.77 -10.28
C LEU A 209 -7.19 -11.20 -10.73
N ALA A 210 -6.83 -11.50 -11.98
CA ALA A 210 -7.01 -12.81 -12.57
C ALA A 210 -6.24 -13.85 -11.72
N GLY A 211 -7.00 -14.77 -11.11
CA GLY A 211 -6.44 -15.94 -10.40
C GLY A 211 -6.84 -16.09 -8.93
N VAL A 212 -8.10 -15.87 -8.55
CA VAL A 212 -8.56 -16.11 -7.16
C VAL A 212 -8.48 -17.59 -6.71
N ASP A 213 -8.09 -18.50 -7.60
CA ASP A 213 -7.55 -19.83 -7.23
C ASP A 213 -6.92 -20.52 -8.45
N PRO A 214 -5.64 -20.97 -8.41
CA PRO A 214 -5.10 -21.89 -9.42
C PRO A 214 -5.88 -23.22 -9.49
N LYS A 215 -6.53 -23.66 -8.39
CA LYS A 215 -7.34 -24.90 -8.35
C LYS A 215 -8.73 -24.74 -8.98
N ALA A 216 -9.20 -23.52 -9.25
CA ALA A 216 -10.44 -23.28 -9.99
C ALA A 216 -10.21 -23.23 -11.52
N ALA A 217 -8.96 -23.30 -11.98
CA ALA A 217 -8.58 -23.18 -13.39
C ALA A 217 -9.01 -24.39 -14.27
N SER A 218 -9.71 -25.38 -13.71
CA SER A 218 -10.31 -26.44 -14.52
C SER A 218 -11.64 -26.05 -15.18
N ASP A 219 -12.33 -25.00 -14.71
CA ASP A 219 -13.58 -24.47 -15.28
C ASP A 219 -13.60 -22.93 -15.24
N GLU A 220 -12.86 -22.29 -16.15
CA GLU A 220 -12.55 -20.84 -16.17
C GLU A 220 -13.70 -19.89 -16.57
N ALA A 221 -14.97 -20.31 -16.54
CA ALA A 221 -16.08 -19.41 -16.91
C ALA A 221 -16.49 -18.41 -15.81
N GLU A 222 -16.13 -18.63 -14.52
CA GLU A 222 -16.72 -17.89 -13.38
C GLU A 222 -15.72 -17.20 -12.43
N ALA A 223 -14.41 -17.19 -12.70
CA ALA A 223 -13.41 -16.65 -11.76
C ALA A 223 -13.05 -15.16 -11.98
N ARG A 224 -14.03 -14.26 -12.11
CA ARG A 224 -13.79 -12.80 -12.17
C ARG A 224 -14.37 -12.11 -10.94
N LEU A 225 -13.55 -11.34 -10.23
CA LEU A 225 -14.02 -10.47 -9.14
C LEU A 225 -14.83 -9.33 -9.73
N HIS A 226 -16.12 -9.33 -9.42
CA HIS A 226 -17.02 -8.25 -9.81
C HIS A 226 -16.81 -7.04 -8.91
N LEU A 227 -16.34 -5.94 -9.49
CA LEU A 227 -16.05 -4.71 -8.74
C LEU A 227 -17.28 -4.23 -7.95
N GLY A 228 -18.48 -4.34 -8.54
CA GLY A 228 -19.71 -3.97 -7.86
C GLY A 228 -20.02 -4.76 -6.58
N ALA A 229 -19.50 -5.99 -6.45
CA ALA A 229 -19.74 -6.84 -5.28
C ALA A 229 -18.78 -6.55 -4.12
N ILE A 230 -17.53 -6.19 -4.42
CA ILE A 230 -16.46 -6.08 -3.42
C ILE A 230 -15.96 -4.65 -3.17
N TYR A 231 -16.41 -3.66 -3.95
CA TYR A 231 -15.97 -2.28 -3.77
C TYR A 231 -16.29 -1.77 -2.36
N THR A 232 -15.32 -1.11 -1.74
CA THR A 232 -15.45 -0.43 -0.45
C THR A 232 -15.14 1.05 -0.67
N ALA A 233 -16.00 1.93 -0.15
CA ALA A 233 -15.90 3.37 -0.37
C ALA A 233 -14.57 3.93 0.14
N LEU A 234 -13.93 4.84 -0.61
CA LEU A 234 -12.65 5.43 -0.24
C LEU A 234 -12.81 6.76 0.52
N LEU A 235 -11.95 6.99 1.51
CA LEU A 235 -11.86 8.24 2.27
C LEU A 235 -10.71 9.12 1.75
N THR A 236 -10.76 10.41 2.07
CA THR A 236 -9.70 11.39 1.78
C THR A 236 -9.23 12.03 3.08
N THR A 237 -7.99 12.52 3.12
CA THR A 237 -7.41 13.19 4.30
C THR A 237 -8.05 14.56 4.58
N ALA A 238 -9.01 15.00 3.77
CA ALA A 238 -9.71 16.26 3.99
C ALA A 238 -10.82 16.08 5.03
N LEU A 239 -10.85 16.97 6.03
CA LEU A 239 -11.85 16.97 7.09
C LEU A 239 -13.17 17.61 6.65
N ASP A 240 -14.29 17.09 7.14
CA ASP A 240 -15.60 17.71 6.96
C ASP A 240 -15.80 18.82 7.99
N THR A 241 -15.70 20.08 7.55
CA THR A 241 -15.87 21.27 8.40
C THR A 241 -17.30 21.79 8.46
N SER A 242 -18.27 21.03 7.91
CA SER A 242 -19.66 21.48 7.76
C SER A 242 -20.54 21.30 9.01
N GLU A 243 -20.08 20.62 10.05
CA GLU A 243 -20.75 20.53 11.35
C GLU A 243 -19.99 21.35 12.41
N GLN A 244 -20.61 22.42 12.91
CA GLN A 244 -20.12 23.08 14.13
C GLN A 244 -20.31 22.13 15.31
N PRO A 245 -19.31 21.99 16.21
CA PRO A 245 -19.46 21.14 17.38
C PRO A 245 -20.57 21.69 18.28
N ALA A 246 -21.68 20.97 18.37
CA ALA A 246 -22.65 21.18 19.43
C ALA A 246 -21.94 20.96 20.78
N GLN A 247 -22.18 21.88 21.72
CA GLN A 247 -21.58 21.96 23.05
C GLN A 247 -21.68 20.65 23.86
N SER A 248 -20.75 19.73 23.63
CA SER A 248 -20.56 18.55 24.47
C SER A 248 -19.12 18.54 24.97
N HIS A 249 -18.97 18.49 26.30
CA HIS A 249 -17.71 18.44 27.02
C HIS A 249 -17.07 17.04 26.91
N SER A 250 -16.71 16.64 25.69
CA SER A 250 -15.88 15.46 25.43
C SER A 250 -14.54 15.93 24.84
N PRO A 251 -13.39 15.52 25.39
CA PRO A 251 -12.09 15.92 24.88
C PRO A 251 -11.74 15.02 23.68
N GLU A 252 -12.30 15.33 22.52
CA GLU A 252 -11.72 15.16 21.17
C GLU A 252 -12.82 15.37 20.12
N PRO A 253 -12.64 16.28 19.15
CA PRO A 253 -13.44 16.28 17.93
C PRO A 253 -13.08 15.03 17.13
N LEU A 254 -14.02 14.10 16.92
CA LEU A 254 -13.86 13.01 15.95
C LEU A 254 -13.63 13.64 14.56
N GLU A 255 -12.38 13.63 14.09
CA GLU A 255 -12.01 14.06 12.75
C GLU A 255 -12.76 13.25 11.68
N ARG A 256 -13.81 13.84 11.09
CA ARG A 256 -14.61 13.15 10.06
C ARG A 256 -14.02 13.38 8.68
N TYR A 257 -13.33 12.39 8.12
CA TYR A 257 -12.79 12.44 6.76
C TYR A 257 -13.89 12.46 5.68
N LEU A 258 -13.68 13.25 4.62
CA LEU A 258 -14.57 13.29 3.45
C LEU A 258 -14.32 12.09 2.53
N SER A 259 -15.38 11.51 1.95
CA SER A 259 -15.23 10.45 0.96
C SER A 259 -14.75 10.95 -0.41
N ALA A 260 -14.17 10.06 -1.20
CA ALA A 260 -13.77 10.36 -2.58
C ALA A 260 -14.98 10.74 -3.47
N VAL A 261 -16.16 10.13 -3.24
CA VAL A 261 -17.41 10.51 -3.91
C VAL A 261 -17.83 11.92 -3.50
N ALA A 262 -17.73 12.27 -2.21
CA ALA A 262 -18.06 13.60 -1.74
C ALA A 262 -17.15 14.68 -2.35
N GLN A 263 -15.84 14.40 -2.49
CA GLN A 263 -14.91 15.28 -3.19
C GLN A 263 -15.30 15.43 -4.67
N LEU A 264 -15.58 14.33 -5.36
CA LEU A 264 -15.97 14.35 -6.77
C LEU A 264 -17.31 15.10 -6.97
N ASN A 265 -18.23 15.01 -6.01
CA ASN A 265 -19.49 15.73 -6.01
C ASN A 265 -19.29 17.24 -5.85
N ARG A 266 -18.39 17.68 -4.96
CA ARG A 266 -18.09 19.09 -4.69
C ARG A 266 -17.29 19.75 -5.81
N GLN A 267 -16.27 19.06 -6.35
CA GLN A 267 -15.27 19.66 -7.24
C GLN A 267 -15.56 19.40 -8.72
N HIS A 268 -15.66 20.46 -9.53
CA HIS A 268 -15.86 20.34 -10.99
C HIS A 268 -14.62 19.78 -11.72
N ARG A 269 -13.42 20.10 -11.21
CA ARG A 269 -12.12 19.64 -11.70
C ARG A 269 -11.32 19.11 -10.50
N LEU A 270 -11.18 17.79 -10.38
CA LEU A 270 -10.57 17.11 -9.23
C LEU A 270 -9.34 16.33 -9.66
N VAL A 271 -8.26 16.45 -8.89
CA VAL A 271 -7.12 15.54 -8.91
C VAL A 271 -7.14 14.70 -7.65
N LEU A 272 -7.33 13.39 -7.79
CA LEU A 272 -7.30 12.44 -6.70
C LEU A 272 -5.91 11.82 -6.56
N LEU A 273 -5.25 12.12 -5.44
CA LEU A 273 -3.90 11.70 -5.10
C LEU A 273 -3.92 10.49 -4.18
N GLY A 274 -2.87 9.67 -4.23
CA GLY A 274 -2.68 8.59 -3.28
C GLY A 274 -1.48 7.71 -3.62
N ASP A 275 -1.08 6.87 -2.68
CA ASP A 275 0.05 5.94 -2.84
C ASP A 275 -0.26 4.78 -3.80
N PRO A 276 0.75 4.03 -4.26
CA PRO A 276 0.54 2.80 -5.03
C PRO A 276 -0.39 1.83 -4.28
N GLY A 277 -1.38 1.27 -4.99
CA GLY A 277 -2.34 0.34 -4.38
C GLY A 277 -3.44 0.98 -3.53
N SER A 278 -3.51 2.31 -3.44
CA SER A 278 -4.53 3.04 -2.67
C SER A 278 -5.96 2.99 -3.25
N GLY A 279 -6.15 2.40 -4.43
CA GLY A 279 -7.47 2.25 -5.06
C GLY A 279 -7.90 3.36 -6.04
N LYS A 280 -7.00 4.24 -6.49
CA LYS A 280 -7.33 5.34 -7.44
C LYS A 280 -8.00 4.85 -8.74
N SER A 281 -7.35 3.95 -9.47
CA SER A 281 -7.90 3.39 -10.71
C SER A 281 -9.16 2.55 -10.44
N THR A 282 -9.22 1.88 -9.28
CA THR A 282 -10.43 1.18 -8.81
C THR A 282 -11.60 2.13 -8.62
N PHE A 283 -11.37 3.32 -8.05
CA PHE A 283 -12.38 4.36 -7.90
C PHE A 283 -12.87 4.90 -9.24
N VAL A 284 -11.95 5.16 -10.18
CA VAL A 284 -12.29 5.54 -11.56
C VAL A 284 -13.21 4.50 -12.20
N ASN A 285 -12.87 3.22 -12.08
CA ASN A 285 -13.69 2.12 -12.61
C ASN A 285 -15.04 2.04 -11.92
N PHE A 286 -15.09 2.16 -10.60
CA PHE A 286 -16.32 2.08 -9.83
C PHE A 286 -17.31 3.20 -10.21
N VAL A 287 -16.81 4.43 -10.36
CA VAL A 287 -17.65 5.57 -10.79
C VAL A 287 -18.16 5.35 -12.22
N ALA A 288 -17.30 4.95 -13.15
CA ALA A 288 -17.72 4.64 -14.52
C ALA A 288 -18.78 3.52 -14.57
N LEU A 289 -18.57 2.48 -13.76
CA LEU A 289 -19.44 1.32 -13.65
C LEU A 289 -20.84 1.70 -13.15
N CYS A 290 -20.95 2.44 -12.05
CA CYS A 290 -22.23 2.85 -11.48
C CYS A 290 -22.99 3.82 -12.40
N LEU A 291 -22.30 4.77 -13.04
CA LEU A 291 -22.91 5.72 -13.97
C LEU A 291 -23.40 5.04 -15.26
N ALA A 292 -22.60 4.13 -15.83
CA ALA A 292 -23.03 3.34 -16.98
C ALA A 292 -24.19 2.41 -16.63
N GLY A 293 -24.13 1.76 -15.46
CA GLY A 293 -25.19 0.88 -14.98
C GLY A 293 -26.52 1.61 -14.76
N GLU A 294 -26.51 2.80 -14.17
CA GLU A 294 -27.71 3.66 -14.06
C GLU A 294 -28.27 4.01 -15.45
N ALA A 295 -27.41 4.44 -16.38
CA ALA A 295 -27.83 4.80 -17.73
C ALA A 295 -28.38 3.62 -18.54
N LEU A 296 -27.99 2.39 -18.20
CA LEU A 296 -28.48 1.14 -18.78
C LEU A 296 -29.69 0.54 -18.03
N GLY A 297 -30.12 1.12 -16.90
CA GLY A 297 -31.21 0.59 -16.07
C GLY A 297 -30.85 -0.68 -15.28
N HIS A 298 -29.58 -0.86 -14.93
CA HIS A 298 -29.12 -2.04 -14.19
C HIS A 298 -29.62 -2.01 -12.73
N ARG A 299 -30.12 -3.14 -12.23
CA ARG A 299 -30.84 -3.19 -10.93
C ARG A 299 -29.96 -2.99 -9.71
N GLN A 300 -28.73 -3.53 -9.72
CA GLN A 300 -27.85 -3.57 -8.55
C GLN A 300 -26.64 -2.61 -8.66
N ILE A 301 -26.29 -2.20 -9.87
CA ILE A 301 -25.08 -1.42 -10.16
C ILE A 301 -25.56 -0.11 -10.76
N ASN A 302 -25.73 0.90 -9.92
CA ASN A 302 -26.45 2.12 -10.25
C ASN A 302 -26.05 3.25 -9.26
N LEU A 303 -26.75 4.39 -9.29
CA LEU A 303 -26.44 5.52 -8.41
C LEU A 303 -26.62 5.19 -6.92
N ALA A 304 -27.53 4.28 -6.55
CA ALA A 304 -27.69 3.87 -5.16
C ALA A 304 -26.45 3.13 -4.63
N LEU A 305 -25.77 2.35 -5.49
CA LEU A 305 -24.49 1.74 -5.14
C LEU A 305 -23.37 2.79 -5.02
N LEU A 306 -23.35 3.80 -5.91
CA LEU A 306 -22.39 4.90 -5.86
C LEU A 306 -22.50 5.71 -4.55
N THR A 307 -23.73 5.93 -4.07
CA THR A 307 -24.01 6.74 -2.89
C THR A 307 -24.17 5.93 -1.60
N ALA A 308 -23.87 4.63 -1.63
CA ALA A 308 -23.98 3.76 -0.47
C ALA A 308 -23.24 4.36 0.75
N PRO A 309 -23.76 4.20 1.99
CA PRO A 309 -23.16 4.81 3.17
C PRO A 309 -21.70 4.39 3.42
N LEU A 310 -20.96 5.23 4.12
CA LEU A 310 -19.61 4.90 4.58
C LEU A 310 -19.65 3.86 5.71
N PRO A 311 -18.71 2.90 5.77
CA PRO A 311 -18.49 2.08 6.95
C PRO A 311 -18.10 2.96 8.15
N ASP A 312 -18.83 2.85 9.27
CA ASP A 312 -18.60 3.64 10.49
C ASP A 312 -18.63 2.73 11.73
N ASP A 313 -17.51 2.69 12.46
CA ASP A 313 -17.33 1.90 13.68
C ASP A 313 -18.28 2.35 14.80
N ALA A 314 -18.65 3.64 14.86
CA ALA A 314 -19.47 4.21 15.93
C ALA A 314 -20.97 4.25 15.62
N ALA A 315 -21.37 4.12 14.35
CA ALA A 315 -22.78 4.05 13.96
C ALA A 315 -23.41 2.68 14.29
N ALA A 316 -22.62 1.60 14.18
CA ALA A 316 -23.05 0.24 14.51
C ALA A 316 -23.48 0.12 15.99
N ASP A 317 -22.76 0.78 16.91
CA ASP A 317 -23.06 0.79 18.34
C ASP A 317 -24.28 1.64 18.70
N ARG A 318 -24.62 2.64 17.88
CA ARG A 318 -25.75 3.56 18.10
C ARG A 318 -27.06 3.10 17.46
N GLY A 319 -27.01 2.15 16.53
CA GLY A 319 -28.19 1.63 15.83
C GLY A 319 -28.79 2.60 14.81
N ASP A 320 -28.06 3.64 14.40
CA ASP A 320 -28.51 4.63 13.42
C ASP A 320 -28.22 4.17 11.99
N GLU A 321 -29.13 4.43 11.05
CA GLU A 321 -28.84 4.25 9.62
C GLU A 321 -27.84 5.33 9.15
N PRO A 322 -26.65 4.95 8.67
CA PRO A 322 -25.64 5.92 8.25
C PRO A 322 -26.10 6.68 6.99
N PRO A 323 -25.80 7.99 6.88
CA PRO A 323 -26.26 8.80 5.76
C PRO A 323 -25.61 8.37 4.44
N LEU A 324 -26.36 8.50 3.35
CA LEU A 324 -25.87 8.29 2.00
C LEU A 324 -24.76 9.29 1.63
N GLN A 325 -23.80 8.84 0.83
CA GLN A 325 -22.79 9.72 0.25
C GLN A 325 -23.43 10.71 -0.73
N PRO A 326 -22.98 11.98 -0.77
CA PRO A 326 -23.63 13.00 -1.57
C PRO A 326 -23.31 12.87 -3.07
N TRP A 327 -24.34 12.85 -3.90
CA TRP A 327 -24.24 12.93 -5.36
C TRP A 327 -25.46 13.62 -5.97
N VAL A 328 -25.28 14.78 -6.59
CA VAL A 328 -26.40 15.61 -7.11
C VAL A 328 -26.47 15.69 -8.64
N HIS A 329 -25.58 14.99 -9.36
CA HIS A 329 -25.36 15.20 -10.80
C HIS A 329 -26.11 14.21 -11.70
N GLY A 330 -26.86 13.27 -11.14
CA GLY A 330 -27.53 12.21 -11.91
C GLY A 330 -26.54 11.29 -12.64
N ALA A 331 -27.02 10.62 -13.70
CA ALA A 331 -26.24 9.68 -14.51
C ALA A 331 -25.43 10.40 -15.60
N LEU A 332 -24.35 11.09 -15.21
CA LEU A 332 -23.43 11.71 -16.16
C LEU A 332 -22.81 10.66 -17.11
N LEU A 333 -22.69 11.00 -18.40
CA LEU A 333 -22.03 10.13 -19.38
C LEU A 333 -20.53 10.00 -19.04
N PRO A 334 -20.02 8.82 -18.66
CA PRO A 334 -18.63 8.66 -18.28
C PRO A 334 -17.74 8.37 -19.49
N VAL A 335 -16.60 9.06 -19.61
CA VAL A 335 -15.56 8.81 -20.62
C VAL A 335 -14.24 8.56 -19.92
N ARG A 336 -13.74 7.32 -20.01
CA ARG A 336 -12.48 6.90 -19.39
C ARG A 336 -11.32 6.96 -20.38
N ILE A 337 -10.21 7.56 -19.94
CA ILE A 337 -8.96 7.68 -20.71
C ILE A 337 -7.81 7.26 -19.79
N VAL A 338 -7.03 6.27 -20.22
CA VAL A 338 -5.80 5.87 -19.53
C VAL A 338 -4.65 6.72 -20.06
N LEU A 339 -4.08 7.58 -19.22
CA LEU A 339 -3.11 8.60 -19.64
C LEU A 339 -1.79 7.99 -20.15
N ARG A 340 -1.41 6.80 -19.68
CA ARG A 340 -0.25 6.07 -20.21
C ARG A 340 -0.41 5.71 -21.69
N ASP A 341 -1.62 5.30 -22.09
CA ASP A 341 -1.89 4.86 -23.46
C ASP A 341 -1.98 6.07 -24.40
N PHE A 342 -2.54 7.16 -23.88
CA PHE A 342 -2.50 8.45 -24.57
C PHE A 342 -1.07 8.95 -24.78
N ALA A 343 -0.21 8.84 -23.76
CA ALA A 343 1.21 9.19 -23.89
C ALA A 343 1.90 8.39 -25.00
N ALA A 344 1.60 7.09 -25.07
CA ALA A 344 2.26 6.18 -26.01
C ALA A 344 1.80 6.32 -27.47
N ARG A 345 0.53 6.67 -27.72
CA ARG A 345 -0.07 6.63 -29.08
C ARG A 345 -0.76 7.92 -29.52
N GLY A 346 -0.99 8.88 -28.61
CA GLY A 346 -1.82 10.05 -28.86
C GLY A 346 -1.11 11.40 -28.78
N LEU A 347 0.15 11.44 -28.34
CA LEU A 347 0.93 12.69 -28.29
C LEU A 347 1.52 13.07 -29.65
N PRO A 348 1.62 14.38 -29.96
CA PRO A 348 2.36 14.85 -31.13
C PRO A 348 3.86 14.67 -30.96
N THR A 349 4.60 14.79 -32.06
CA THR A 349 6.07 14.75 -32.06
C THR A 349 6.68 15.70 -31.03
N ALA A 350 7.75 15.25 -30.37
CA ALA A 350 8.45 15.97 -29.31
C ALA A 350 8.71 17.45 -29.69
N GLY A 351 8.38 18.37 -28.77
CA GLY A 351 8.54 19.81 -28.96
C GLY A 351 7.31 20.54 -29.54
N THR A 352 6.27 19.82 -29.98
CA THR A 352 4.99 20.43 -30.40
C THR A 352 4.00 20.48 -29.22
N PRO A 353 3.31 21.59 -28.94
CA PRO A 353 2.30 21.64 -27.88
C PRO A 353 1.16 20.67 -28.17
N ALA A 354 0.76 19.87 -27.19
CA ALA A 354 -0.45 19.06 -27.33
C ALA A 354 -1.70 19.87 -26.96
N THR A 355 -2.81 19.52 -27.58
CA THR A 355 -4.08 20.26 -27.51
C THR A 355 -5.23 19.31 -27.22
N ALA A 356 -6.41 19.87 -26.91
CA ALA A 356 -7.65 19.12 -26.74
C ALA A 356 -7.96 18.20 -27.92
N ASN A 357 -7.56 18.60 -29.14
CA ASN A 357 -7.78 17.81 -30.34
C ASN A 357 -6.98 16.50 -30.35
N HIS A 358 -5.77 16.48 -29.78
CA HIS A 358 -4.96 15.26 -29.69
C HIS A 358 -5.61 14.24 -28.74
N LEU A 359 -6.04 14.71 -27.57
CA LEU A 359 -6.79 13.87 -26.62
C LEU A 359 -8.10 13.36 -27.24
N TRP A 360 -8.81 14.21 -27.99
CA TRP A 360 -10.03 13.84 -28.69
C TRP A 360 -9.80 12.80 -29.80
N GLN A 361 -8.74 12.97 -30.60
CA GLN A 361 -8.36 12.00 -31.64
C GLN A 361 -8.01 10.64 -31.05
N PHE A 362 -7.37 10.62 -29.87
CA PHE A 362 -7.14 9.38 -29.12
C PHE A 362 -8.46 8.72 -28.70
N VAL A 363 -9.43 9.47 -28.16
CA VAL A 363 -10.76 8.92 -27.85
C VAL A 363 -11.45 8.37 -29.11
N ALA A 364 -11.35 9.08 -30.23
CA ALA A 364 -11.91 8.65 -31.51
C ALA A 364 -11.28 7.34 -32.01
N SER A 365 -9.95 7.21 -31.92
CA SER A 365 -9.26 5.99 -32.36
C SER A 365 -9.55 4.78 -31.45
N GLU A 366 -9.77 5.00 -30.15
CA GLU A 366 -10.20 3.97 -29.20
C GLU A 366 -11.65 3.50 -29.42
N LEU A 367 -12.52 4.37 -29.97
CA LEU A 367 -13.85 4.00 -30.41
C LEU A 367 -13.80 3.26 -31.75
N GLU A 368 -13.00 3.74 -32.70
CA GLU A 368 -12.78 3.10 -34.00
C GLU A 368 -12.27 1.67 -33.83
N SER A 369 -11.23 1.47 -33.02
CA SER A 369 -10.65 0.17 -32.71
C SER A 369 -11.63 -0.81 -32.06
N ALA A 370 -12.75 -0.30 -31.54
CA ALA A 370 -13.81 -1.07 -30.90
C ALA A 370 -15.08 -1.18 -31.76
N ALA A 371 -15.00 -0.86 -33.05
CA ALA A 371 -16.14 -0.83 -33.98
C ALA A 371 -17.28 0.11 -33.53
N LEU A 372 -16.92 1.21 -32.85
CA LEU A 372 -17.84 2.27 -32.40
C LEU A 372 -17.49 3.65 -32.98
N GLY A 373 -16.72 3.69 -34.08
CA GLY A 373 -16.25 4.91 -34.74
C GLY A 373 -17.36 5.91 -35.05
N GLU A 374 -18.49 5.42 -35.54
CA GLU A 374 -19.69 6.21 -35.87
C GLU A 374 -20.29 6.97 -34.67
N TYR A 375 -20.03 6.52 -33.43
CA TYR A 375 -20.51 7.21 -32.23
C TYR A 375 -19.71 8.47 -31.91
N THR A 376 -18.47 8.59 -32.40
CA THR A 376 -17.55 9.71 -32.11
C THR A 376 -18.20 11.11 -32.26
N PRO A 377 -18.82 11.48 -33.40
CA PRO A 377 -19.45 12.79 -33.55
C PRO A 377 -20.64 13.00 -32.59
N HIS A 378 -21.39 11.95 -32.26
CA HIS A 378 -22.51 12.00 -31.32
C HIS A 378 -22.02 12.19 -29.89
N LEU A 379 -20.99 11.45 -29.47
CA LEU A 379 -20.32 11.61 -28.18
C LEU A 379 -19.81 13.05 -28.00
N ARG A 380 -19.14 13.61 -29.02
CA ARG A 380 -18.64 14.99 -28.96
C ARG A 380 -19.76 16.00 -28.71
N LYS A 381 -20.86 15.83 -29.44
CA LYS A 381 -22.04 16.70 -29.35
C LYS A 381 -22.72 16.59 -27.98
N GLU A 382 -22.81 15.39 -27.41
CA GLU A 382 -23.36 15.16 -26.07
C GLU A 382 -22.48 15.84 -25.00
N LEU A 383 -21.17 15.62 -25.02
CA LEU A 383 -20.22 16.23 -24.07
C LEU A 383 -20.20 17.77 -24.15
N MET A 384 -20.32 18.35 -25.35
CA MET A 384 -20.36 19.81 -25.52
C MET A 384 -21.68 20.45 -25.08
N ASN A 385 -22.82 19.79 -25.34
CA ASN A 385 -24.14 20.37 -25.09
C ASN A 385 -24.70 20.03 -23.70
N GLN A 386 -24.58 18.76 -23.30
CA GLN A 386 -25.17 18.21 -22.07
C GLN A 386 -24.13 18.06 -20.97
N GLY A 387 -22.85 17.95 -21.32
CA GLY A 387 -21.77 17.66 -20.36
C GLY A 387 -21.57 16.16 -20.15
N GLY A 388 -20.72 15.82 -19.19
CA GLY A 388 -20.33 14.44 -18.89
C GLY A 388 -19.28 14.38 -17.79
N LEU A 389 -18.76 13.19 -17.53
CA LEU A 389 -17.66 12.98 -16.59
C LEU A 389 -16.45 12.36 -17.31
N ILE A 390 -15.36 13.13 -17.37
CA ILE A 390 -14.10 12.67 -17.96
C ILE A 390 -13.22 12.11 -16.86
N LEU A 391 -12.82 10.86 -17.02
CA LEU A 391 -12.05 10.09 -16.05
C LEU A 391 -10.66 9.81 -16.62
N LEU A 392 -9.67 10.56 -16.16
CA LEU A 392 -8.27 10.50 -16.60
C LEU A 392 -7.44 9.71 -15.58
N ASP A 393 -7.07 8.48 -15.93
CA ASP A 393 -6.41 7.53 -15.04
C ASP A 393 -4.88 7.51 -15.25
N GLY A 394 -4.11 7.60 -14.17
CA GLY A 394 -2.64 7.44 -14.17
C GLY A 394 -1.78 8.61 -14.71
N LEU A 395 -1.93 9.84 -14.20
CA LEU A 395 -1.07 10.97 -14.62
C LEU A 395 0.41 10.75 -14.25
N ASP A 396 0.69 10.10 -13.12
CA ASP A 396 2.04 9.76 -12.68
C ASP A 396 2.70 8.64 -13.52
N GLU A 397 1.92 7.91 -14.30
CA GLU A 397 2.37 6.78 -15.13
C GLU A 397 2.87 7.23 -16.51
N VAL A 398 3.17 8.51 -16.68
CA VAL A 398 3.70 9.10 -17.91
C VAL A 398 5.20 9.34 -17.73
N PRO A 399 6.08 8.92 -18.65
CA PRO A 399 7.53 9.16 -18.60
C PRO A 399 7.87 10.65 -18.83
N ASP A 400 9.02 11.12 -18.31
CA ASP A 400 9.52 12.49 -18.60
C ASP A 400 10.33 12.60 -19.89
N ALA A 401 10.39 11.54 -20.68
CA ALA A 401 11.15 11.55 -21.91
C ALA A 401 10.58 12.61 -22.86
N GLU A 402 11.45 13.44 -23.43
CA GLU A 402 11.12 14.32 -24.56
C GLU A 402 9.98 15.35 -24.32
N ASN A 403 9.83 15.87 -23.09
CA ASN A 403 8.78 16.82 -22.69
C ASN A 403 7.33 16.29 -22.78
N GLN A 404 7.15 14.97 -22.84
CA GLN A 404 5.82 14.33 -22.95
C GLN A 404 4.89 14.70 -21.80
N ARG A 405 5.41 14.84 -20.57
CA ARG A 405 4.61 15.26 -19.39
C ARG A 405 4.00 16.64 -19.55
N THR A 406 4.79 17.59 -20.04
CA THR A 406 4.33 18.96 -20.33
C THR A 406 3.25 18.96 -21.40
N GLN A 407 3.41 18.15 -22.45
CA GLN A 407 2.40 18.00 -23.49
C GLN A 407 1.09 17.42 -22.92
N ILE A 408 1.13 16.39 -22.07
CA ILE A 408 -0.09 15.83 -21.46
C ILE A 408 -0.79 16.85 -20.57
N LYS A 409 -0.04 17.58 -19.73
CA LYS A 409 -0.60 18.68 -18.93
C LYS A 409 -1.33 19.68 -19.82
N GLN A 410 -0.69 20.15 -20.90
CA GLN A 410 -1.31 21.07 -21.86
C GLN A 410 -2.56 20.48 -22.51
N ALA A 411 -2.52 19.22 -22.94
CA ALA A 411 -3.67 18.55 -23.53
C ALA A 411 -4.85 18.44 -22.55
N ILE A 412 -4.59 18.10 -21.29
CA ILE A 412 -5.63 18.00 -20.23
C ILE A 412 -6.22 19.38 -19.94
N GLU A 413 -5.39 20.41 -19.77
CA GLU A 413 -5.83 21.78 -19.48
C GLU A 413 -6.63 22.38 -20.64
N ASP A 414 -6.15 22.20 -21.86
CA ASP A 414 -6.84 22.66 -23.08
C ASP A 414 -8.15 21.90 -23.29
N PHE A 415 -8.17 20.59 -23.03
CA PHE A 415 -9.40 19.79 -23.06
C PHE A 415 -10.41 20.27 -22.01
N ALA A 416 -9.96 20.55 -20.79
CA ALA A 416 -10.79 21.08 -19.72
C ALA A 416 -11.39 22.45 -20.05
N ASN A 417 -10.66 23.27 -20.80
CA ASN A 417 -11.13 24.58 -21.26
C ASN A 417 -12.03 24.51 -22.50
N THR A 418 -11.89 23.45 -23.30
CA THR A 418 -12.75 23.19 -24.47
C THR A 418 -14.11 22.62 -24.06
N PHE A 419 -14.14 21.69 -23.11
CA PHE A 419 -15.36 20.99 -22.67
C PHE A 419 -15.85 21.51 -21.31
N LEU A 420 -16.23 22.80 -21.25
CA LEU A 420 -16.58 23.50 -20.00
C LEU A 420 -17.75 22.90 -19.21
N ARG A 421 -18.65 22.16 -19.87
CA ARG A 421 -19.79 21.47 -19.23
C ARG A 421 -19.42 20.11 -18.63
N CYS A 422 -18.22 19.61 -18.91
CA CYS A 422 -17.77 18.32 -18.41
C CYS A 422 -17.05 18.46 -17.08
N ARG A 423 -17.39 17.59 -16.13
CA ARG A 423 -16.61 17.38 -14.91
C ARG A 423 -15.39 16.53 -15.24
N ILE A 424 -14.28 16.77 -14.56
CA ILE A 424 -13.02 16.07 -14.83
C ILE A 424 -12.42 15.55 -13.54
N LEU A 425 -12.16 14.24 -13.51
CA LEU A 425 -11.38 13.56 -12.48
C LEU A 425 -10.06 13.10 -13.09
N VAL A 426 -8.95 13.50 -12.48
CA VAL A 426 -7.60 13.02 -12.79
C VAL A 426 -7.07 12.25 -11.59
N THR A 427 -6.40 11.13 -11.80
CA THR A 427 -5.70 10.43 -10.72
C THR A 427 -4.19 10.56 -10.85
N SER A 428 -3.48 10.73 -9.73
CA SER A 428 -2.00 10.77 -9.72
C SER A 428 -1.44 10.26 -8.38
N ARG A 429 -0.12 10.03 -8.30
CA ARG A 429 0.58 9.79 -7.03
C ARG A 429 0.88 11.09 -6.29
N THR A 430 0.92 11.00 -4.96
CA THR A 430 1.14 12.15 -4.07
C THR A 430 2.48 12.84 -4.33
N TYR A 431 3.59 12.08 -4.37
CA TYR A 431 4.94 12.65 -4.58
C TYR A 431 5.08 13.34 -5.95
N ALA A 432 4.52 12.71 -7.00
CA ALA A 432 4.62 13.20 -8.36
C ALA A 432 3.94 14.58 -8.51
N TYR A 433 2.80 14.77 -7.84
CA TYR A 433 2.02 16.00 -7.90
C TYR A 433 2.49 17.11 -6.93
N GLN A 434 3.40 16.78 -5.99
CA GLN A 434 3.99 17.76 -5.06
C GLN A 434 5.04 18.66 -5.72
N HIS A 435 5.66 18.22 -6.83
CA HIS A 435 6.53 19.08 -7.64
C HIS A 435 5.70 20.18 -8.33
N GLN A 436 6.07 21.46 -8.14
CA GLN A 436 5.27 22.61 -8.61
C GLN A 436 5.00 22.58 -10.13
N GLU A 437 5.91 22.00 -10.91
CA GLU A 437 5.82 21.89 -12.37
C GLU A 437 4.66 20.97 -12.84
N TRP A 438 4.18 20.08 -11.99
CA TRP A 438 3.20 19.02 -12.31
C TRP A 438 1.76 19.36 -11.97
N ARG A 439 1.53 20.47 -11.27
CA ARG A 439 0.18 20.87 -10.87
C ARG A 439 -0.62 21.32 -12.09
N LEU A 440 -1.79 20.71 -12.27
CA LEU A 440 -2.78 21.13 -13.24
C LEU A 440 -3.45 22.43 -12.75
N HIS A 441 -3.49 23.43 -13.61
CA HIS A 441 -4.08 24.73 -13.28
C HIS A 441 -5.61 24.64 -13.23
N GLY A 442 -6.21 25.16 -12.16
CA GLY A 442 -7.66 25.15 -11.96
C GLY A 442 -8.24 23.79 -11.53
N PHE A 443 -7.42 22.86 -11.04
CA PHE A 443 -7.85 21.61 -10.42
C PHE A 443 -7.64 21.63 -8.91
N THR A 444 -8.64 21.16 -8.15
CA THR A 444 -8.51 20.93 -6.70
C THR A 444 -7.88 19.56 -6.47
N ALA A 445 -6.90 19.45 -5.57
CA ALA A 445 -6.28 18.17 -5.22
C ALA A 445 -6.83 17.61 -3.90
N ALA A 446 -7.14 16.32 -3.83
CA ALA A 446 -7.51 15.60 -2.62
C ALA A 446 -6.68 14.32 -2.48
N VAL A 447 -6.19 14.00 -1.29
CA VAL A 447 -5.36 12.80 -1.04
C VAL A 447 -6.21 11.72 -0.41
N LEU A 448 -6.13 10.49 -0.94
CA LEU A 448 -6.79 9.32 -0.37
C LEU A 448 -6.19 8.98 1.00
N ALA A 449 -7.06 8.70 1.97
CA ALA A 449 -6.68 8.22 3.29
C ALA A 449 -6.49 6.68 3.28
N PRO A 450 -5.70 6.12 4.21
CA PRO A 450 -5.66 4.68 4.47
C PRO A 450 -7.04 4.13 4.86
N PHE A 451 -7.28 2.82 4.68
CA PHE A 451 -8.52 2.19 5.13
C PHE A 451 -8.61 2.18 6.66
N THR A 452 -9.79 2.53 7.18
CA THR A 452 -10.15 2.38 8.60
C THR A 452 -10.46 0.92 8.95
N GLY A 453 -10.58 0.63 10.25
CA GLY A 453 -11.02 -0.69 10.74
C GLY A 453 -12.36 -1.11 10.13
N ALA A 454 -13.36 -0.22 10.17
CA ALA A 454 -14.66 -0.45 9.52
C ALA A 454 -14.55 -0.79 8.02
N GLN A 455 -13.70 -0.07 7.27
CA GLN A 455 -13.51 -0.33 5.83
C GLN A 455 -12.85 -1.69 5.57
N ILE A 456 -11.84 -2.06 6.38
CA ILE A 456 -11.20 -3.37 6.29
C ILE A 456 -12.20 -4.49 6.57
N ALA A 457 -12.97 -4.39 7.66
CA ALA A 457 -13.97 -5.38 8.03
C ALA A 457 -15.04 -5.54 6.94
N THR A 458 -15.58 -4.42 6.46
CA THR A 458 -16.59 -4.40 5.39
C THR A 458 -16.08 -5.03 4.11
N PHE A 459 -14.82 -4.74 3.72
CA PHE A 459 -14.20 -5.36 2.57
C PHE A 459 -14.10 -6.88 2.74
N VAL A 460 -13.63 -7.36 3.89
CA VAL A 460 -13.47 -8.80 4.17
C VAL A 460 -14.81 -9.53 4.11
N ASP A 461 -15.86 -8.94 4.68
CA ASP A 461 -17.21 -9.52 4.67
C ASP A 461 -17.76 -9.61 3.23
N ARG A 462 -17.68 -8.52 2.46
CA ARG A 462 -18.12 -8.50 1.05
C ARG A 462 -17.32 -9.47 0.19
N TRP A 463 -16.01 -9.55 0.43
CA TRP A 463 -15.12 -10.47 -0.27
C TRP A 463 -15.54 -11.92 -0.05
N TYR A 464 -15.72 -12.36 1.21
CA TYR A 464 -16.10 -13.73 1.50
C TYR A 464 -17.55 -14.05 1.10
N ALA A 465 -18.47 -13.08 1.16
CA ALA A 465 -19.81 -13.27 0.62
C ALA A 465 -19.74 -13.60 -0.89
N HIS A 466 -18.98 -12.80 -1.65
CA HIS A 466 -18.82 -13.01 -3.09
C HIS A 466 -18.07 -14.30 -3.44
N ILE A 467 -16.97 -14.59 -2.74
CA ILE A 467 -16.21 -15.84 -2.94
C ILE A 467 -17.00 -17.06 -2.49
N GLY A 468 -17.86 -16.92 -1.47
CA GLY A 468 -18.76 -17.96 -1.02
C GLY A 468 -19.74 -18.38 -2.11
N GLU A 469 -20.32 -17.40 -2.83
CA GLU A 469 -21.18 -17.65 -3.98
C GLU A 469 -20.44 -18.39 -5.10
N ILE A 470 -19.26 -17.90 -5.50
CA ILE A 470 -18.44 -18.49 -6.58
C ILE A 470 -17.98 -19.90 -6.22
N ARG A 471 -17.65 -20.18 -4.95
CA ARG A 471 -17.17 -21.49 -4.49
C ARG A 471 -18.29 -22.41 -4.02
N HIS A 472 -19.55 -21.99 -4.12
CA HIS A 472 -20.70 -22.69 -3.56
C HIS A 472 -20.52 -23.10 -2.08
N LEU A 473 -19.86 -22.23 -1.30
CA LEU A 473 -19.73 -22.40 0.15
C LEU A 473 -21.06 -22.06 0.82
N GLN A 474 -21.34 -22.71 1.96
CA GLN A 474 -22.49 -22.30 2.77
C GLN A 474 -22.25 -20.88 3.31
N PRO A 475 -23.29 -20.01 3.38
CA PRO A 475 -23.14 -18.64 3.89
C PRO A 475 -22.50 -18.58 5.29
N THR A 476 -22.78 -19.57 6.14
CA THR A 476 -22.19 -19.70 7.47
C THR A 476 -20.68 -19.94 7.44
N ASP A 477 -20.21 -20.74 6.47
CA ASP A 477 -18.78 -21.05 6.32
C ASP A 477 -18.02 -19.86 5.76
N ALA A 478 -18.62 -19.14 4.81
CA ALA A 478 -18.08 -17.90 4.27
C ALA A 478 -17.94 -16.84 5.38
N GLN A 479 -18.98 -16.65 6.20
CA GLN A 479 -18.92 -15.73 7.34
C GLN A 479 -17.89 -16.18 8.38
N GLY A 480 -17.83 -17.47 8.70
CA GLY A 480 -16.81 -18.01 9.62
C GLY A 480 -15.38 -17.72 9.16
N ARG A 481 -15.10 -17.85 7.85
CA ARG A 481 -13.79 -17.48 7.27
C ARG A 481 -13.53 -15.97 7.28
N ALA A 482 -14.56 -15.15 7.10
CA ALA A 482 -14.46 -13.70 7.23
C ALA A 482 -14.06 -13.30 8.67
N GLU A 483 -14.71 -13.89 9.68
CA GLU A 483 -14.37 -13.65 11.08
C GLU A 483 -12.94 -14.08 11.43
N LEU A 484 -12.50 -15.25 10.94
CA LEU A 484 -11.12 -15.71 11.15
C LEU A 484 -10.09 -14.73 10.56
N LEU A 485 -10.34 -14.22 9.35
CA LEU A 485 -9.44 -13.24 8.73
C LEU A 485 -9.47 -11.90 9.47
N LYS A 486 -10.66 -11.40 9.85
CA LYS A 486 -10.77 -10.17 10.65
C LYS A 486 -10.02 -10.31 11.98
N HIS A 487 -10.19 -11.43 12.68
CA HIS A 487 -9.46 -11.71 13.92
C HIS A 487 -7.95 -11.71 13.69
N ALA A 488 -7.46 -12.37 12.62
CA ALA A 488 -6.04 -12.39 12.30
C ALA A 488 -5.48 -10.98 12.01
N ILE A 489 -6.23 -10.15 11.26
CA ILE A 489 -5.83 -8.78 10.93
C ILE A 489 -5.82 -7.89 12.17
N PHE A 490 -6.90 -7.86 12.95
CA PHE A 490 -7.04 -6.94 14.09
C PHE A 490 -6.26 -7.36 15.34
N SER A 491 -5.84 -8.63 15.43
CA SER A 491 -4.96 -9.10 16.51
C SER A 491 -3.47 -8.86 16.24
N ASN A 492 -3.11 -8.34 15.06
CA ASN A 492 -1.73 -8.13 14.65
C ASN A 492 -1.54 -6.75 14.02
N ASP A 493 -1.00 -5.79 14.77
CA ASP A 493 -0.82 -4.40 14.34
C ASP A 493 -0.05 -4.25 13.02
N ARG A 494 0.92 -5.13 12.74
CA ARG A 494 1.68 -5.09 11.47
C ARG A 494 0.83 -5.56 10.30
N LEU A 495 0.06 -6.63 10.49
CA LEU A 495 -0.85 -7.12 9.45
C LEU A 495 -1.96 -6.09 9.21
N ARG A 496 -2.50 -5.48 10.28
CA ARG A 496 -3.43 -4.36 10.21
C ARG A 496 -2.88 -3.23 9.36
N ALA A 497 -1.70 -2.70 9.69
CA ALA A 497 -1.05 -1.62 8.94
C ALA A 497 -0.82 -1.99 7.45
N LEU A 498 -0.49 -3.26 7.16
CA LEU A 498 -0.38 -3.75 5.79
C LEU A 498 -1.73 -3.69 5.06
N THR A 499 -2.80 -4.09 5.73
CA THR A 499 -4.16 -4.16 5.16
C THR A 499 -4.89 -2.82 5.08
N GLU A 500 -4.33 -1.73 5.59
CA GLU A 500 -4.85 -0.37 5.35
C GLU A 500 -4.76 0.03 3.87
N ARG A 501 -3.94 -0.67 3.09
CA ARG A 501 -3.83 -0.52 1.63
C ARG A 501 -4.73 -1.54 0.92
N PRO A 502 -5.74 -1.11 0.13
CA PRO A 502 -6.70 -2.01 -0.50
C PRO A 502 -6.09 -3.16 -1.31
N LEU A 503 -5.00 -2.90 -2.04
CA LEU A 503 -4.30 -3.93 -2.81
C LEU A 503 -3.75 -5.06 -1.91
N LEU A 504 -3.16 -4.69 -0.77
CA LEU A 504 -2.56 -5.65 0.16
C LEU A 504 -3.62 -6.38 0.98
N LEU A 505 -4.72 -5.71 1.32
CA LEU A 505 -5.89 -6.37 1.90
C LEU A 505 -6.47 -7.41 0.95
N THR A 506 -6.60 -7.07 -0.34
CA THR A 506 -7.09 -8.01 -1.35
C THR A 506 -6.16 -9.22 -1.49
N LEU A 507 -4.84 -9.00 -1.49
CA LEU A 507 -3.86 -10.08 -1.52
C LEU A 507 -3.91 -10.95 -0.26
N THR A 508 -4.06 -10.34 0.91
CA THR A 508 -4.17 -11.05 2.19
C THR A 508 -5.43 -11.91 2.24
N ALA A 509 -6.57 -11.37 1.78
CA ALA A 509 -7.83 -12.11 1.69
C ALA A 509 -7.74 -13.28 0.68
N SER A 510 -7.07 -13.05 -0.46
CA SER A 510 -6.80 -14.08 -1.46
C SER A 510 -5.90 -15.19 -0.91
N LEU A 511 -4.83 -14.84 -0.20
CA LEU A 511 -3.90 -15.79 0.40
C LEU A 511 -4.56 -16.63 1.50
N HIS A 512 -5.37 -16.00 2.35
CA HIS A 512 -6.15 -16.71 3.38
C HIS A 512 -7.13 -17.71 2.75
N ALA A 513 -7.82 -17.32 1.67
CA ALA A 513 -8.70 -18.22 0.94
C ALA A 513 -7.94 -19.38 0.29
N TRP A 514 -6.79 -19.10 -0.34
CA TRP A 514 -5.93 -20.09 -0.99
C TRP A 514 -5.38 -21.14 0.00
N ARG A 515 -5.02 -20.74 1.22
CA ARG A 515 -4.57 -21.64 2.29
C ARG A 515 -5.71 -22.33 3.05
N GLY A 516 -6.96 -22.20 2.60
CA GLY A 516 -8.10 -22.89 3.21
C GLY A 516 -8.60 -22.28 4.52
N GLY A 517 -8.30 -21.00 4.78
CA GLY A 517 -8.82 -20.27 5.94
C GLY A 517 -7.80 -19.99 7.05
N SER A 518 -6.51 -19.96 6.73
CA SER A 518 -5.45 -19.61 7.68
C SER A 518 -4.34 -18.80 7.01
N LEU A 519 -3.76 -17.84 7.73
CA LEU A 519 -2.52 -17.17 7.35
C LEU A 519 -1.34 -17.76 8.13
N PRO A 520 -0.12 -17.80 7.56
CA PRO A 520 1.06 -18.16 8.33
C PRO A 520 1.31 -17.18 9.47
N ASP A 521 1.76 -17.71 10.61
CA ASP A 521 2.08 -16.94 11.81
C ASP A 521 3.36 -16.09 11.64
N ARG A 522 4.27 -16.56 10.76
CA ARG A 522 5.55 -15.91 10.49
C ARG A 522 5.44 -14.98 9.30
N ARG A 523 5.97 -13.76 9.48
CA ARG A 523 5.97 -12.70 8.48
C ARG A 523 6.71 -13.08 7.19
N GLU A 524 7.88 -13.70 7.31
CA GLU A 524 8.64 -14.18 6.15
C GLU A 524 7.82 -15.18 5.33
N GLU A 525 7.14 -16.13 5.97
CA GLU A 525 6.30 -17.11 5.29
C GLU A 525 5.10 -16.45 4.60
N LEU A 526 4.48 -15.45 5.24
CA LEU A 526 3.41 -14.66 4.65
C LEU A 526 3.86 -14.01 3.33
N TYR A 527 5.07 -13.45 3.30
CA TYR A 527 5.61 -12.83 2.09
C TYR A 527 6.07 -13.87 1.07
N ALA A 528 6.63 -15.00 1.51
CA ALA A 528 6.96 -16.12 0.64
C ALA A 528 5.72 -16.57 -0.15
N ASP A 529 4.63 -16.88 0.56
CA ASP A 529 3.41 -17.36 -0.09
C ASP A 529 2.73 -16.27 -0.93
N ALA A 530 2.71 -15.02 -0.45
CA ALA A 530 2.15 -13.90 -1.20
C ALA A 530 2.89 -13.69 -2.53
N VAL A 531 4.22 -13.84 -2.51
CA VAL A 531 5.03 -13.72 -3.70
C VAL A 531 4.88 -14.94 -4.61
N ASP A 532 4.79 -16.15 -4.05
CA ASP A 532 4.55 -17.36 -4.85
C ASP A 532 3.18 -17.30 -5.54
N LEU A 533 2.16 -16.78 -4.84
CA LEU A 533 0.83 -16.51 -5.37
C LEU A 533 0.88 -15.46 -6.51
N LEU A 534 1.62 -14.35 -6.32
CA LEU A 534 1.81 -13.34 -7.36
C LEU A 534 2.58 -13.87 -8.58
N LEU A 535 3.51 -14.80 -8.36
CA LEU A 535 4.27 -15.46 -9.43
C LEU A 535 3.39 -16.46 -10.18
N ASP A 536 2.56 -17.25 -9.49
CA ASP A 536 1.54 -18.12 -10.08
C ASP A 536 0.59 -17.32 -10.98
N TRP A 537 0.13 -16.16 -10.50
CA TRP A 537 -0.71 -15.28 -11.30
C TRP A 537 0.00 -14.79 -12.55
N TRP A 538 1.27 -14.41 -12.42
CA TRP A 538 2.07 -13.93 -13.55
C TRP A 538 2.33 -15.01 -14.60
N GLU A 539 2.46 -16.28 -14.17
CA GLU A 539 2.71 -17.44 -15.03
C GLU A 539 1.45 -18.12 -15.57
N SER A 540 0.24 -17.79 -15.07
CA SER A 540 -1.00 -18.43 -15.51
C SER A 540 -1.24 -18.34 -17.04
N GLN A 541 -1.70 -19.41 -17.69
CA GLN A 541 -2.06 -19.35 -19.11
C GLN A 541 -3.30 -18.45 -19.29
N ARG A 542 -3.38 -17.71 -20.41
CA ARG A 542 -4.54 -16.84 -20.68
C ARG A 542 -5.28 -17.32 -21.92
N ILE A 543 -6.54 -17.69 -21.74
CA ILE A 543 -7.44 -18.13 -22.81
C ILE A 543 -8.32 -16.94 -23.26
N ALA A 544 -8.14 -16.49 -24.50
CA ALA A 544 -9.04 -15.55 -25.16
C ALA A 544 -10.23 -16.32 -25.73
N ARG A 545 -11.47 -15.89 -25.43
CA ARG A 545 -12.71 -16.47 -25.96
C ARG A 545 -13.46 -15.46 -26.86
N ASP A 546 -14.16 -15.95 -27.87
CA ASP A 546 -15.02 -15.12 -28.73
C ASP A 546 -16.32 -14.71 -28.01
N ALA A 547 -17.15 -13.89 -28.67
CA ALA A 547 -18.44 -13.46 -28.17
C ALA A 547 -19.45 -14.60 -27.91
N HIS A 548 -19.14 -15.83 -28.34
CA HIS A 548 -19.99 -17.02 -28.20
C HIS A 548 -19.44 -17.97 -27.12
N GLY A 549 -18.33 -17.60 -26.47
CA GLY A 549 -17.71 -18.36 -25.39
C GLY A 549 -16.73 -19.45 -25.84
N ASN A 550 -16.38 -19.52 -27.13
CA ASN A 550 -15.42 -20.49 -27.65
C ASN A 550 -13.99 -19.99 -27.47
N THR A 551 -13.05 -20.89 -27.16
CA THR A 551 -11.62 -20.58 -27.07
C THR A 551 -11.03 -20.22 -28.45
N VAL A 552 -10.52 -18.99 -28.57
CA VAL A 552 -9.92 -18.42 -29.79
C VAL A 552 -8.39 -18.40 -29.73
N LEU A 553 -7.79 -18.19 -28.56
CA LEU A 553 -6.33 -18.03 -28.44
C LEU A 553 -5.84 -18.43 -27.03
N THR A 554 -4.89 -19.35 -26.94
CA THR A 554 -4.20 -19.68 -25.68
C THR A 554 -2.83 -19.03 -25.68
N GLN A 555 -2.60 -18.04 -24.81
CA GLN A 555 -1.28 -17.49 -24.60
C GLN A 555 -0.51 -18.34 -23.57
N PRO A 556 0.68 -18.88 -23.92
CA PRO A 556 1.47 -19.71 -23.02
C PRO A 556 1.98 -18.91 -21.81
N SER A 557 2.41 -19.61 -20.76
CA SER A 557 3.10 -19.03 -19.60
C SER A 557 4.49 -18.47 -19.98
N LEU A 558 5.10 -17.66 -19.11
CA LEU A 558 6.42 -17.08 -19.36
C LEU A 558 7.50 -18.16 -19.44
N THR A 559 7.41 -19.18 -18.58
CA THR A 559 8.32 -20.32 -18.52
C THR A 559 8.21 -21.19 -19.75
N GLU A 560 6.99 -21.52 -20.21
CA GLU A 560 6.76 -22.24 -21.47
C GLU A 560 7.27 -21.45 -22.67
N TRP A 561 7.03 -20.14 -22.67
CA TRP A 561 7.39 -19.29 -23.79
C TRP A 561 8.90 -19.07 -23.90
N LEU A 562 9.59 -18.88 -22.79
CA LEU A 562 11.06 -18.79 -22.74
C LEU A 562 11.75 -20.17 -22.74
N ARG A 563 10.99 -21.27 -22.59
CA ARG A 563 11.48 -22.65 -22.39
C ARG A 563 12.44 -22.79 -21.20
N VAL A 564 12.14 -22.12 -20.09
CA VAL A 564 12.98 -22.15 -18.88
C VAL A 564 12.23 -22.71 -17.69
N ASP A 565 12.99 -23.26 -16.73
CA ASP A 565 12.45 -23.62 -15.43
C ASP A 565 12.02 -22.38 -14.62
N ARG A 566 10.93 -22.52 -13.86
CA ARG A 566 10.40 -21.46 -13.00
C ARG A 566 11.40 -20.94 -11.97
N GLY A 567 12.27 -21.82 -11.46
CA GLY A 567 13.34 -21.46 -10.54
C GLY A 567 14.34 -20.47 -11.14
N LYS A 568 14.62 -20.55 -12.46
CA LYS A 568 15.49 -19.57 -13.15
C LYS A 568 14.84 -18.18 -13.23
N VAL A 569 13.55 -18.13 -13.57
CA VAL A 569 12.77 -16.88 -13.58
C VAL A 569 12.73 -16.27 -12.18
N ARG A 570 12.52 -17.11 -11.16
CA ARG A 570 12.52 -16.71 -9.76
C ARG A 570 13.88 -16.13 -9.33
N ALA A 571 14.98 -16.82 -9.61
CA ALA A 571 16.32 -16.36 -9.26
C ALA A 571 16.64 -15.01 -9.93
N LEU A 572 16.27 -14.85 -11.20
CA LEU A 572 16.42 -13.58 -11.91
C LEU A 572 15.65 -12.44 -11.23
N LEU A 573 14.40 -12.68 -10.83
CA LEU A 573 13.58 -11.67 -10.16
C LEU A 573 14.12 -11.30 -8.78
N ASN A 574 14.70 -12.25 -8.03
CA ASN A 574 15.37 -11.97 -6.77
C ASN A 574 16.53 -10.99 -6.98
N GLU A 575 17.37 -11.26 -7.99
CA GLU A 575 18.52 -10.43 -8.35
C GLU A 575 18.09 -9.02 -8.80
N VAL A 576 17.10 -8.92 -9.70
CA VAL A 576 16.54 -7.64 -10.15
C VAL A 576 15.96 -6.84 -8.97
N ALA A 577 15.31 -7.51 -8.01
CA ALA A 577 14.80 -6.85 -6.82
C ALA A 577 15.91 -6.31 -5.92
N PHE A 578 16.99 -7.08 -5.74
CA PHE A 578 18.19 -6.65 -5.01
C PHE A 578 18.84 -5.43 -5.66
N GLU A 579 19.14 -5.50 -6.97
CA GLU A 579 19.75 -4.39 -7.72
C GLU A 579 18.88 -3.13 -7.61
N ALA A 580 17.57 -3.25 -7.88
CA ALA A 580 16.65 -2.14 -7.82
C ALA A 580 16.55 -1.53 -6.40
N HIS A 581 16.61 -2.37 -5.36
CA HIS A 581 16.62 -1.92 -3.96
C HIS A 581 17.92 -1.21 -3.58
N ALA A 582 19.06 -1.73 -4.02
CA ALA A 582 20.38 -1.15 -3.76
C ALA A 582 20.52 0.23 -4.42
N THR A 583 20.07 0.40 -5.66
CA THR A 583 20.24 1.65 -6.41
C THR A 583 19.11 2.67 -6.20
N GLN A 584 18.08 2.34 -5.43
CA GLN A 584 16.92 3.23 -5.25
C GLN A 584 17.34 4.54 -4.54
N PRO A 585 17.06 5.72 -5.09
CA PRO A 585 17.49 6.98 -4.46
C PRO A 585 16.71 7.30 -3.17
N THR A 586 15.47 6.84 -3.05
CA THR A 586 14.59 7.11 -1.91
C THR A 586 14.37 5.89 -1.02
N LEU A 587 14.20 6.12 0.29
CA LEU A 587 13.81 5.08 1.26
C LEU A 587 12.29 4.83 1.30
N VAL A 588 11.53 5.48 0.43
CA VAL A 588 10.06 5.38 0.36
C VAL A 588 9.64 4.91 -1.02
N GLY A 589 8.61 4.07 -1.06
CA GLY A 589 8.03 3.55 -2.29
C GLY A 589 8.83 2.40 -2.89
N THR A 590 8.36 1.92 -4.04
CA THR A 590 8.99 0.85 -4.83
C THR A 590 9.98 1.41 -5.84
N ALA A 591 11.01 0.64 -6.16
CA ALA A 591 12.00 1.00 -7.16
C ALA A 591 11.44 0.87 -8.59
N ASP A 592 12.00 1.65 -9.50
CA ASP A 592 11.73 1.57 -10.93
C ASP A 592 12.75 0.62 -11.57
N ILE A 593 12.23 -0.32 -12.37
CA ILE A 593 13.01 -1.32 -13.09
C ILE A 593 12.90 -0.98 -14.58
N PRO A 594 14.00 -0.58 -15.25
CA PRO A 594 13.95 -0.29 -16.67
C PRO A 594 13.51 -1.53 -17.48
N GLU A 595 12.54 -1.36 -18.37
CA GLU A 595 12.04 -2.42 -19.26
C GLU A 595 13.18 -3.02 -20.08
N SER A 596 14.09 -2.19 -20.58
CA SER A 596 15.27 -2.66 -21.32
C SER A 596 16.13 -3.60 -20.48
N THR A 597 16.29 -3.32 -19.18
CA THR A 597 17.04 -4.18 -18.26
C THR A 597 16.30 -5.49 -18.04
N LEU A 598 15.01 -5.42 -17.70
CA LEU A 598 14.17 -6.61 -17.48
C LEU A 598 14.13 -7.53 -18.71
N VAL A 599 13.87 -6.97 -19.89
CA VAL A 599 13.82 -7.71 -21.16
C VAL A 599 15.18 -8.31 -21.49
N THR A 600 16.28 -7.55 -21.35
CA THR A 600 17.63 -8.08 -21.61
C THR A 600 17.96 -9.24 -20.70
N ARG A 601 17.61 -9.15 -19.41
CA ARG A 601 17.85 -10.20 -18.42
C ARG A 601 16.98 -11.44 -18.66
N LEU A 602 15.71 -11.27 -19.05
CA LEU A 602 14.84 -12.38 -19.44
C LEU A 602 15.33 -13.08 -20.73
N LEU A 603 15.83 -12.32 -21.70
CA LEU A 603 16.43 -12.86 -22.91
C LEU A 603 17.76 -13.58 -22.65
N TYR A 604 18.50 -13.19 -21.62
CA TYR A 604 19.73 -13.88 -21.23
C TYR A 604 19.48 -15.30 -20.73
N ILE A 605 18.39 -15.52 -19.99
CA ILE A 605 18.02 -16.86 -19.50
C ILE A 605 17.22 -17.67 -20.52
N ASN A 606 16.74 -17.05 -21.60
CA ASN A 606 15.87 -17.65 -22.61
C ASN A 606 16.54 -18.82 -23.34
N GLU A 607 15.81 -19.94 -23.44
CA GLU A 607 16.23 -21.15 -24.17
C GLU A 607 15.38 -21.37 -25.44
N ASN A 608 14.54 -20.40 -25.82
CA ASN A 608 13.73 -20.44 -27.03
C ASN A 608 14.27 -19.50 -28.13
N GLU A 609 14.80 -20.07 -29.21
CA GLU A 609 15.43 -19.33 -30.32
C GLU A 609 14.46 -18.39 -31.09
N ASP A 610 13.14 -18.62 -31.01
CA ASP A 610 12.13 -17.87 -31.75
C ASP A 610 11.57 -16.64 -31.00
N VAL A 611 12.05 -16.36 -29.78
CA VAL A 611 11.51 -15.27 -28.95
C VAL A 611 11.91 -13.90 -29.50
N LYS A 612 10.92 -13.14 -30.01
CA LYS A 612 11.11 -11.76 -30.45
C LYS A 612 10.95 -10.78 -29.27
N PRO A 613 11.91 -9.87 -29.01
CA PRO A 613 11.85 -8.93 -27.88
C PRO A 613 10.58 -8.06 -27.82
N ARG A 614 10.05 -7.63 -28.98
CA ARG A 614 8.80 -6.85 -29.06
C ARG A 614 7.60 -7.62 -28.53
N LEU A 615 7.54 -8.92 -28.77
CA LEU A 615 6.46 -9.75 -28.24
C LEU A 615 6.61 -9.88 -26.73
N LEU A 616 7.83 -10.10 -26.22
CA LEU A 616 8.08 -10.20 -24.77
C LEU A 616 7.64 -8.92 -24.03
N VAL A 617 7.89 -7.74 -24.60
CA VAL A 617 7.37 -6.47 -24.06
C VAL A 617 5.83 -6.44 -24.09
N ALA A 618 5.21 -6.86 -25.19
CA ALA A 618 3.74 -6.92 -25.29
C ALA A 618 3.14 -7.90 -24.27
N TYR A 619 3.83 -9.00 -23.98
CA TYR A 619 3.42 -9.96 -22.96
C TYR A 619 3.54 -9.39 -21.54
N LEU A 620 4.66 -8.76 -21.22
CA LEU A 620 4.91 -8.18 -19.90
C LEU A 620 3.92 -7.04 -19.59
N SER A 621 3.58 -6.23 -20.59
CA SER A 621 2.63 -5.11 -20.42
C SER A 621 1.18 -5.55 -20.26
N GLN A 622 0.80 -6.74 -20.74
CA GLN A 622 -0.58 -7.25 -20.70
C GLN A 622 -0.90 -8.12 -19.47
N ARG A 623 0.09 -8.42 -18.61
CA ARG A 623 -0.06 -9.27 -17.42
C ARG A 623 0.25 -8.48 -16.15
N ALA A 624 -0.74 -8.41 -15.26
CA ALA A 624 -0.53 -7.94 -13.88
C ALA A 624 -0.13 -9.14 -13.01
N GLY A 625 0.90 -8.98 -12.19
CA GLY A 625 1.39 -10.03 -11.29
C GLY A 625 2.46 -9.49 -10.36
N LEU A 626 3.60 -10.18 -10.25
CA LEU A 626 4.73 -9.76 -9.42
C LEU A 626 5.41 -8.46 -9.90
N LEU A 627 5.25 -8.10 -11.17
CA LEU A 627 5.70 -6.84 -11.74
C LEU A 627 4.52 -6.10 -12.37
N LEU A 628 4.46 -4.80 -12.14
CA LEU A 628 3.45 -3.89 -12.68
C LEU A 628 4.14 -2.84 -13.55
N PRO A 629 3.60 -2.52 -14.74
CA PRO A 629 4.10 -1.40 -15.54
C PRO A 629 3.94 -0.09 -14.76
N ARG A 630 4.97 0.76 -14.78
CA ARG A 630 4.99 2.08 -14.13
C ARG A 630 5.68 3.08 -15.03
N GLY A 631 4.94 3.94 -15.72
CA GLY A 631 5.55 4.77 -16.76
C GLY A 631 5.62 4.06 -18.11
N VAL A 632 6.26 4.72 -19.08
CA VAL A 632 6.70 4.07 -20.33
C VAL A 632 8.06 3.44 -20.08
N LYS A 633 8.21 2.18 -20.50
CA LYS A 633 9.47 1.40 -20.43
C LYS A 633 10.01 1.19 -19.00
N ASN A 634 9.15 1.15 -17.99
CA ASN A 634 9.54 0.89 -16.61
C ASN A 634 8.52 -0.03 -15.93
N TYR A 635 9.02 -0.89 -15.03
CA TYR A 635 8.24 -1.80 -14.20
C TYR A 635 8.52 -1.54 -12.72
N THR A 636 7.63 -1.99 -11.85
CA THR A 636 7.81 -1.90 -10.40
C THR A 636 7.12 -3.07 -9.70
N PHE A 637 7.51 -3.35 -8.46
CA PHE A 637 6.80 -4.33 -7.65
C PHE A 637 5.47 -3.75 -7.13
N PRO A 638 4.43 -4.58 -6.89
CA PRO A 638 3.16 -4.12 -6.31
C PRO A 638 3.32 -3.41 -4.97
N HIS A 639 4.34 -3.81 -4.20
CA HIS A 639 4.66 -3.23 -2.90
C HIS A 639 6.15 -3.36 -2.59
N ARG A 640 6.68 -2.43 -1.81
CA ARG A 640 8.10 -2.39 -1.41
C ARG A 640 8.50 -3.64 -0.63
N THR A 641 7.62 -4.17 0.19
CA THR A 641 7.89 -5.38 0.97
C THR A 641 8.13 -6.62 0.10
N PHE A 642 7.52 -6.72 -1.09
CA PHE A 642 7.83 -7.81 -2.02
C PHE A 642 9.21 -7.62 -2.66
N GLN A 643 9.57 -6.39 -2.99
CA GLN A 643 10.93 -6.04 -3.42
C GLN A 643 11.96 -6.40 -2.33
N GLU A 644 11.69 -6.05 -1.07
CA GLU A 644 12.56 -6.35 0.08
C GLU A 644 12.69 -7.84 0.34
N TYR A 645 11.58 -8.60 0.26
CA TYR A 645 11.60 -10.06 0.42
C TYR A 645 12.37 -10.76 -0.71
N LEU A 646 12.20 -10.33 -1.96
CA LEU A 646 12.95 -10.86 -3.10
C LEU A 646 14.45 -10.54 -3.02
N ALA A 647 14.79 -9.31 -2.59
CA ALA A 647 16.17 -8.93 -2.32
C ALA A 647 16.76 -9.76 -1.17
N ALA A 648 15.97 -10.05 -0.14
CA ALA A 648 16.36 -10.93 0.95
C ALA A 648 16.63 -12.35 0.46
N CYS A 649 15.81 -12.87 -0.46
CA CYS A 649 16.04 -14.17 -1.09
C CYS A 649 17.35 -14.21 -1.89
N TYR A 650 17.67 -13.15 -2.64
CA TYR A 650 18.94 -13.06 -3.34
C TYR A 650 20.13 -13.10 -2.37
N LEU A 651 20.08 -12.29 -1.31
CA LEU A 651 21.16 -12.18 -0.33
C LEU A 651 21.30 -13.41 0.58
N THR A 652 20.30 -14.30 0.66
CA THR A 652 20.48 -15.61 1.31
C THR A 652 21.22 -16.61 0.44
N ASP A 653 21.17 -16.44 -0.88
CA ASP A 653 21.79 -17.35 -1.83
C ASP A 653 23.21 -16.88 -2.24
N VAL A 654 23.52 -15.60 -2.03
CA VAL A 654 24.80 -14.97 -2.40
C VAL A 654 25.53 -14.41 -1.19
N ASP A 655 26.70 -14.97 -0.90
CA ASP A 655 27.66 -14.50 0.12
C ASP A 655 27.06 -14.24 1.51
N TYR A 656 26.09 -15.09 1.90
CA TYR A 656 25.45 -15.03 3.21
C TYR A 656 26.39 -15.59 4.30
N PRO A 657 26.51 -14.94 5.47
CA PRO A 657 25.82 -13.73 5.91
C PRO A 657 26.60 -12.41 5.68
N ASP A 658 27.78 -12.46 5.08
CA ASP A 658 28.75 -11.38 5.12
C ASP A 658 28.29 -10.16 4.31
N LEU A 659 27.83 -10.36 3.08
CA LEU A 659 27.37 -9.26 2.22
C LEU A 659 26.18 -8.50 2.83
N ILE A 660 25.19 -9.21 3.35
CA ILE A 660 24.02 -8.56 3.98
C ILE A 660 24.39 -7.83 5.26
N ALA A 661 25.31 -8.38 6.05
CA ALA A 661 25.80 -7.71 7.26
C ALA A 661 26.58 -6.43 6.92
N GLU A 662 27.41 -6.46 5.88
CA GLU A 662 28.12 -5.28 5.38
C GLU A 662 27.13 -4.19 4.94
N LEU A 663 26.19 -4.52 4.05
CA LEU A 663 25.17 -3.60 3.54
C LEU A 663 24.33 -3.00 4.68
N THR A 664 23.93 -3.82 5.65
CA THR A 664 23.19 -3.39 6.84
C THR A 664 23.97 -2.40 7.68
N ARG A 665 25.26 -2.63 7.87
CA ARG A 665 26.11 -1.76 8.70
C ARG A 665 26.43 -0.44 8.00
N GLN A 666 26.45 -0.41 6.67
CA GLN A 666 26.65 0.81 5.87
C GLN A 666 25.36 1.65 5.76
N GLU A 667 24.23 1.02 5.45
CA GLU A 667 22.94 1.71 5.25
C GLU A 667 21.78 1.00 6.00
N PRO A 668 21.75 1.08 7.35
CA PRO A 668 20.84 0.29 8.17
C PRO A 668 19.36 0.55 7.87
N ASN A 669 18.98 1.80 7.60
CA ASN A 669 17.60 2.15 7.29
C ASN A 669 17.11 1.58 5.94
N ARG A 670 18.02 1.37 4.97
CA ARG A 670 17.68 0.75 3.69
C ARG A 670 17.48 -0.74 3.87
N TRP A 671 18.47 -1.39 4.49
CA TRP A 671 18.58 -2.85 4.51
C TRP A 671 17.89 -3.53 5.69
N ARG A 672 17.38 -2.78 6.69
CA ARG A 672 16.70 -3.34 7.88
C ARG A 672 15.73 -4.46 7.54
N GLU A 673 14.73 -4.18 6.71
CA GLU A 673 13.67 -5.14 6.39
C GLU A 673 14.21 -6.35 5.63
N VAL A 674 15.14 -6.11 4.71
CA VAL A 674 15.83 -7.17 3.96
C VAL A 674 16.61 -8.09 4.91
N THR A 675 17.28 -7.52 5.90
CA THR A 675 18.08 -8.26 6.90
C THR A 675 17.23 -9.11 7.83
N LEU A 676 16.11 -8.58 8.30
CA LEU A 676 15.16 -9.35 9.12
C LEU A 676 14.56 -10.51 8.33
N LEU A 677 14.11 -10.26 7.09
CA LEU A 677 13.54 -11.27 6.21
C LEU A 677 14.56 -12.33 5.80
N ALA A 678 15.79 -11.93 5.46
CA ALA A 678 16.87 -12.85 5.11
C ALA A 678 17.26 -13.73 6.30
N GLY A 679 17.34 -13.16 7.51
CA GLY A 679 17.57 -13.91 8.74
C GLY A 679 16.50 -14.97 9.00
N ALA A 680 15.22 -14.61 8.86
CA ALA A 680 14.10 -15.53 9.01
C ALA A 680 14.10 -16.63 7.93
N LYS A 681 14.29 -16.26 6.66
CA LYS A 681 14.37 -17.18 5.52
C LYS A 681 15.51 -18.18 5.69
N ALA A 682 16.72 -17.70 6.01
CA ALA A 682 17.88 -18.56 6.19
C ALA A 682 17.71 -19.51 7.39
N ALA A 683 17.10 -19.03 8.49
CA ALA A 683 16.82 -19.86 9.67
C ALA A 683 15.85 -21.01 9.38
N ARG A 684 14.89 -20.81 8.46
CA ARG A 684 13.99 -21.86 7.97
C ARG A 684 14.74 -22.96 7.22
N GLY A 685 15.76 -22.60 6.44
CA GLY A 685 16.63 -23.56 5.77
C GLY A 685 17.55 -24.29 6.75
N THR A 686 18.22 -23.56 7.66
CA THR A 686 19.07 -24.15 8.70
C THR A 686 19.11 -23.26 9.94
N SER A 687 18.81 -23.84 11.10
CA SER A 687 18.73 -23.11 12.38
C SER A 687 20.04 -22.44 12.83
N SER A 688 21.19 -22.83 12.28
CA SER A 688 22.47 -22.17 12.54
C SER A 688 22.67 -20.86 11.77
N ALA A 689 21.94 -20.66 10.66
CA ALA A 689 22.16 -19.54 9.75
C ALA A 689 21.92 -18.18 10.43
N ILE A 690 20.84 -18.05 11.21
CA ILE A 690 20.57 -16.84 11.99
C ILE A 690 21.72 -16.50 12.95
N TRP A 691 22.37 -17.50 13.53
CA TRP A 691 23.48 -17.28 14.46
C TRP A 691 24.77 -16.87 13.76
N GLN A 692 24.92 -17.17 12.46
CA GLN A 692 26.01 -16.65 11.64
C GLN A 692 25.75 -15.19 11.29
N LEU A 693 24.51 -14.84 10.91
CA LEU A 693 24.12 -13.44 10.68
C LEU A 693 24.26 -12.57 11.93
N VAL A 694 23.85 -13.07 13.08
CA VAL A 694 24.02 -12.38 14.37
C VAL A 694 25.50 -12.13 14.68
N ASP A 695 26.39 -13.08 14.39
CA ASP A 695 27.82 -12.86 14.56
C ASP A 695 28.33 -11.80 13.59
N ALA A 696 27.96 -11.86 12.31
CA ALA A 696 28.41 -10.89 11.31
C ALA A 696 27.92 -9.45 11.61
N LEU A 697 26.70 -9.30 12.10
CA LEU A 697 26.13 -8.00 12.49
C LEU A 697 26.74 -7.46 13.80
N CYS A 698 26.94 -8.33 14.79
CA CYS A 698 27.38 -7.99 16.14
C CYS A 698 28.59 -8.84 16.54
N PHE A 699 29.76 -8.55 15.97
CA PHE A 699 31.01 -9.27 16.26
C PHE A 699 31.89 -8.59 17.32
N ARG A 700 31.75 -7.26 17.51
CA ARG A 700 32.53 -6.46 18.47
C ARG A 700 31.78 -6.25 19.78
N GLU A 701 32.52 -6.15 20.88
CA GLU A 701 31.99 -5.74 22.18
C GLU A 701 31.97 -4.21 22.31
N PRO A 702 31.04 -3.63 23.08
CA PRO A 702 30.89 -2.18 23.20
C PRO A 702 32.04 -1.45 23.91
N ASP A 703 32.94 -2.18 24.58
CA ASP A 703 34.17 -1.67 25.20
C ASP A 703 35.39 -1.69 24.25
N ASP A 704 35.24 -2.24 23.04
CA ASP A 704 36.27 -2.18 22.00
C ASP A 704 36.50 -0.71 21.55
N PRO A 705 37.75 -0.19 21.56
CA PRO A 705 38.04 1.16 21.08
C PRO A 705 37.61 1.44 19.63
N ALA A 706 37.45 0.40 18.82
CA ALA A 706 36.99 0.49 17.43
C ALA A 706 35.47 0.31 17.29
N TYR A 707 34.71 0.26 18.38
CA TYR A 707 33.25 0.19 18.36
C TYR A 707 32.64 1.50 17.84
N SER A 708 31.83 1.40 16.79
CA SER A 708 31.36 2.54 16.00
C SER A 708 29.82 2.64 15.97
N ALA A 709 29.29 3.72 15.39
CA ALA A 709 27.85 3.86 15.14
C ALA A 709 27.28 2.69 14.30
N ALA A 710 28.07 2.14 13.36
CA ALA A 710 27.68 0.97 12.58
C ALA A 710 27.57 -0.30 13.44
N ASP A 711 28.40 -0.43 14.49
CA ASP A 711 28.29 -1.55 15.45
C ASP A 711 27.04 -1.42 16.32
N VAL A 712 26.65 -0.20 16.70
CA VAL A 712 25.39 0.04 17.43
C VAL A 712 24.19 -0.40 16.59
N TRP A 713 24.14 0.01 15.31
CA TRP A 713 23.09 -0.42 14.39
C TRP A 713 23.12 -1.93 14.11
N GLY A 714 24.31 -2.50 13.93
CA GLY A 714 24.51 -3.94 13.76
C GLY A 714 23.97 -4.74 14.94
N ALA A 715 24.30 -4.36 16.17
CA ALA A 715 23.77 -4.99 17.38
C ALA A 715 22.25 -4.82 17.53
N HIS A 716 21.73 -3.63 17.21
CA HIS A 716 20.30 -3.36 17.21
C HIS A 716 19.54 -4.34 16.29
N LEU A 717 20.00 -4.47 15.04
CA LEU A 717 19.38 -5.34 14.04
C LEU A 717 19.64 -6.82 14.28
N ALA A 718 20.79 -7.19 14.85
CA ALA A 718 21.05 -8.56 15.30
C ALA A 718 20.04 -9.01 16.36
N GLY A 719 19.74 -8.14 17.34
CA GLY A 719 18.73 -8.41 18.36
C GLY A 719 17.34 -8.60 17.75
N GLN A 720 16.94 -7.73 16.82
CA GLN A 720 15.65 -7.85 16.12
C GLN A 720 15.56 -9.14 15.29
N ALA A 721 16.59 -9.45 14.51
CA ALA A 721 16.64 -10.66 13.68
C ALA A 721 16.54 -11.93 14.54
N LEU A 722 17.19 -11.92 15.72
CA LEU A 722 17.12 -13.04 16.66
C LEU A 722 15.71 -13.23 17.24
N LEU A 723 15.01 -12.15 17.60
CA LEU A 723 13.63 -12.22 18.07
C LEU A 723 12.66 -12.73 16.99
N GLU A 724 12.92 -12.44 15.72
CA GLU A 724 12.06 -12.82 14.60
C GLU A 724 12.26 -14.28 14.17
N ALA A 725 13.51 -14.77 14.20
CA ALA A 725 13.87 -16.05 13.58
C ALA A 725 14.23 -17.16 14.58
N ALA A 726 14.70 -16.84 15.80
CA ALA A 726 15.18 -17.85 16.75
C ALA A 726 14.15 -18.21 17.82
N ASN A 727 14.16 -19.47 18.24
CA ASN A 727 13.38 -19.92 19.40
C ASN A 727 14.15 -19.63 20.70
N LEU A 728 13.84 -18.52 21.36
CA LEU A 728 14.52 -18.07 22.58
C LEU A 728 14.29 -18.98 23.78
N SER A 729 13.23 -19.80 23.78
CA SER A 729 12.97 -20.75 24.88
C SER A 729 14.00 -21.89 24.94
N GLN A 730 14.79 -22.10 23.88
CA GLN A 730 15.74 -23.21 23.75
C GLN A 730 17.11 -22.74 23.24
N ILE A 731 17.73 -21.79 23.93
CA ILE A 731 19.08 -21.33 23.57
C ILE A 731 20.13 -22.32 24.09
N SER A 732 20.81 -22.99 23.16
CA SER A 732 21.93 -23.90 23.47
C SER A 732 23.11 -23.17 24.12
N ALA A 733 23.90 -23.86 24.96
CA ALA A 733 25.05 -23.29 25.66
C ALA A 733 26.07 -22.59 24.73
N ARG A 734 26.27 -23.11 23.50
CA ARG A 734 27.14 -22.51 22.48
C ARG A 734 26.71 -21.11 22.01
N HIS A 735 25.41 -20.80 22.08
CA HIS A 735 24.83 -19.56 21.54
C HIS A 735 24.58 -18.52 22.62
N ARG A 736 24.59 -18.92 23.91
CA ARG A 736 24.38 -18.02 25.05
C ARG A 736 25.36 -16.83 25.08
N PRO A 737 26.68 -17.01 24.84
CA PRO A 737 27.60 -15.87 24.81
C PRO A 737 27.25 -14.82 23.75
N LYS A 738 26.67 -15.24 22.61
CA LYS A 738 26.23 -14.32 21.54
C LYS A 738 25.05 -13.45 22.00
N VAL A 739 24.09 -14.05 22.69
CA VAL A 739 22.94 -13.33 23.26
C VAL A 739 23.39 -12.34 24.34
N GLU A 740 24.33 -12.75 25.20
CA GLU A 740 24.92 -11.88 26.22
C GLU A 740 25.66 -10.69 25.61
N ARG A 741 26.43 -10.90 24.53
CA ARG A 741 27.08 -9.82 23.77
C ARG A 741 26.05 -8.86 23.19
N ILE A 742 25.00 -9.35 22.53
CA ILE A 742 23.91 -8.51 22.01
C ILE A 742 23.27 -7.70 23.15
N ALA A 743 22.99 -8.32 24.30
CA ALA A 743 22.37 -7.63 25.43
C ALA A 743 23.26 -6.49 25.99
N ARG A 744 24.57 -6.71 26.10
CA ARG A 744 25.54 -5.65 26.45
C ARG A 744 25.57 -4.54 25.40
N SER A 745 25.63 -4.88 24.12
CA SER A 745 25.62 -3.90 23.03
C SER A 745 24.32 -3.10 22.96
N LEU A 746 23.16 -3.74 23.17
CA LEU A 746 21.86 -3.07 23.27
C LEU A 746 21.79 -2.14 24.48
N THR A 747 22.39 -2.51 25.61
CA THR A 747 22.48 -1.64 26.79
C THR A 747 23.26 -0.37 26.47
N HIS A 748 24.38 -0.47 25.74
CA HIS A 748 25.10 0.69 25.24
C HIS A 748 24.26 1.50 24.24
N ALA A 749 23.53 0.82 23.35
CA ALA A 749 22.67 1.44 22.34
C ALA A 749 21.56 2.32 22.94
N LEU A 750 21.03 2.00 24.14
CA LEU A 750 20.03 2.83 24.83
C LEU A 750 20.51 4.25 25.14
N THR A 751 21.83 4.46 25.20
CA THR A 751 22.43 5.76 25.52
C THR A 751 23.17 6.40 24.35
N SER A 752 23.26 5.69 23.22
CA SER A 752 24.05 6.12 22.07
C SER A 752 23.24 7.03 21.15
N ARG A 753 23.81 8.19 20.80
CA ARG A 753 23.25 9.11 19.79
C ARG A 753 23.33 8.56 18.36
N ALA A 754 23.94 7.40 18.15
CA ALA A 754 23.93 6.72 16.85
C ALA A 754 22.53 6.20 16.46
N LEU A 755 21.67 5.94 17.46
CA LEU A 755 20.27 5.58 17.27
C LEU A 755 19.37 6.75 17.63
N PRO A 756 18.37 7.11 16.79
CA PRO A 756 17.34 8.07 17.18
C PRO A 756 16.45 7.50 18.32
N PRO A 757 15.64 8.32 19.00
CA PRO A 757 14.89 7.93 20.19
C PRO A 757 13.95 6.74 19.96
N THR A 758 13.28 6.68 18.81
CA THR A 758 12.41 5.58 18.39
C THR A 758 13.16 4.24 18.33
N GLU A 759 14.39 4.27 17.81
CA GLU A 759 15.26 3.10 17.69
C GLU A 759 15.86 2.69 19.05
N ARG A 760 16.17 3.65 19.92
CA ARG A 760 16.56 3.36 21.32
C ARG A 760 15.42 2.71 22.10
N ALA A 761 14.19 3.20 21.94
CA ALA A 761 13.00 2.58 22.54
C ALA A 761 12.82 1.14 22.03
N GLN A 762 13.00 0.90 20.74
CA GLN A 762 12.93 -0.44 20.15
C GLN A 762 14.09 -1.35 20.61
N ALA A 763 15.30 -0.80 20.80
CA ALA A 763 16.42 -1.51 21.41
C ALA A 763 16.09 -1.94 22.84
N GLY A 764 15.45 -1.06 23.64
CA GLY A 764 15.01 -1.36 25.01
C GLY A 764 13.98 -2.48 25.07
N ARG A 765 13.01 -2.48 24.14
CA ARG A 765 12.02 -3.56 24.00
C ARG A 765 12.70 -4.89 23.63
N THR A 766 13.69 -4.84 22.75
CA THR A 766 14.47 -6.02 22.33
C THR A 766 15.27 -6.57 23.50
N LEU A 767 15.95 -5.69 24.25
CA LEU A 767 16.72 -6.02 25.44
C LEU A 767 15.84 -6.71 26.50
N ALA A 768 14.63 -6.21 26.73
CA ALA A 768 13.68 -6.78 27.68
C ALA A 768 13.33 -8.25 27.37
N ARG A 769 13.26 -8.60 26.08
CA ARG A 769 12.89 -9.94 25.59
C ARG A 769 14.08 -10.90 25.52
N LEU A 770 15.28 -10.40 25.23
CA LEU A 770 16.50 -11.21 25.20
C LEU A 770 17.09 -11.46 26.60
N GLY A 771 16.80 -10.58 27.55
CA GLY A 771 17.33 -10.60 28.90
C GLY A 771 18.15 -9.35 29.16
N ASP A 772 17.58 -8.42 29.94
CA ASP A 772 18.23 -7.17 30.31
C ASP A 772 19.29 -7.42 31.41
N PRO A 773 20.56 -7.05 31.22
CA PRO A 773 21.60 -7.29 32.21
C PRO A 773 21.62 -6.26 33.35
N ARG A 774 20.85 -5.16 33.24
CA ARG A 774 20.88 -4.05 34.21
C ARG A 774 20.13 -4.40 35.49
N ARG A 775 20.88 -4.76 36.52
CA ARG A 775 20.34 -5.16 37.83
C ARG A 775 19.66 -3.99 38.55
N GLU A 776 20.13 -2.77 38.33
CA GLU A 776 19.53 -1.54 38.84
C GLU A 776 18.13 -1.24 38.28
N VAL A 777 17.79 -1.88 37.14
CA VAL A 777 16.48 -1.76 36.47
C VAL A 777 15.59 -2.95 36.80
N LEU A 778 16.16 -4.15 36.94
CA LEU A 778 15.39 -5.39 37.16
C LEU A 778 15.17 -5.76 38.63
N GLY A 779 16.04 -5.33 39.53
CA GLY A 779 15.98 -5.65 40.96
C GLY A 779 15.81 -4.42 41.84
N THR A 780 15.49 -4.65 43.12
CA THR A 780 15.40 -3.60 44.14
C THR A 780 16.74 -3.31 44.81
N ASP A 781 17.56 -4.34 45.13
CA ASP A 781 18.83 -4.18 45.86
C ASP A 781 19.84 -3.22 45.17
N GLU A 782 19.84 -3.16 43.84
CA GLU A 782 20.78 -2.32 43.06
C GLU A 782 20.12 -1.05 42.49
N MET A 783 18.88 -0.73 42.88
CA MET A 783 18.24 0.53 42.49
C MET A 783 19.12 1.71 42.86
N ARG A 784 19.29 2.66 41.93
CA ARG A 784 20.11 3.84 42.14
C ARG A 784 19.28 5.02 42.59
N PHE A 785 19.79 5.76 43.57
CA PHE A 785 19.22 6.99 44.10
C PHE A 785 20.23 8.13 44.03
N CYS A 786 19.75 9.32 43.67
CA CYS A 786 20.49 10.55 43.42
C CYS A 786 20.30 11.53 44.57
N LEU A 787 21.40 12.08 45.11
CA LEU A 787 21.35 13.02 46.23
C LEU A 787 20.81 14.38 45.78
N VAL A 788 19.77 14.86 46.46
CA VAL A 788 19.26 16.22 46.35
C VAL A 788 19.54 16.97 47.67
N PRO A 789 20.47 17.95 47.68
CA PRO A 789 20.84 18.68 48.89
C PRO A 789 19.70 19.54 49.45
N ALA A 790 19.69 19.75 50.76
CA ALA A 790 18.87 20.78 51.42
C ALA A 790 19.09 22.17 50.80
N GLY A 791 18.08 23.04 50.87
CA GLY A 791 18.16 24.44 50.46
C GLY A 791 17.01 24.90 49.57
N ALA A 792 17.09 26.17 49.15
CA ALA A 792 16.08 26.86 48.38
C ALA A 792 16.08 26.50 46.88
N PHE A 793 14.92 26.58 46.25
CA PHE A 793 14.71 26.46 44.81
C PHE A 793 13.53 27.34 44.35
N ALA A 794 13.41 27.53 43.04
CA ALA A 794 12.28 28.24 42.44
C ALA A 794 11.17 27.22 42.06
N GLN A 795 10.02 27.30 42.74
CA GLN A 795 8.87 26.42 42.54
C GLN A 795 7.86 27.04 41.56
N GLY A 796 7.27 26.19 40.72
CA GLY A 796 6.22 26.54 39.79
C GLY A 796 6.67 27.45 38.64
N ASP A 797 5.75 27.75 37.73
CA ASP A 797 6.03 28.58 36.54
C ASP A 797 6.39 30.04 36.88
N ARG A 798 5.98 30.53 38.06
CA ARG A 798 6.30 31.89 38.55
C ARG A 798 7.65 31.97 39.26
N GLY A 799 8.29 30.84 39.54
CA GLY A 799 9.58 30.75 40.21
C GLY A 799 9.55 31.27 41.65
N GLU A 800 8.50 30.92 42.41
CA GLU A 800 8.38 31.32 43.82
C GLU A 800 9.44 30.59 44.65
N ARG A 801 10.13 31.32 45.54
CA ARG A 801 11.22 30.75 46.33
C ARG A 801 10.67 29.83 47.42
N PHE A 802 10.97 28.54 47.34
CA PHE A 802 10.61 27.53 48.34
C PHE A 802 11.87 26.87 48.92
N GLU A 803 11.89 26.56 50.22
CA GLU A 803 13.04 25.96 50.90
C GLU A 803 12.71 24.56 51.44
N ILE A 804 13.52 23.57 51.04
CA ILE A 804 13.47 22.22 51.61
C ILE A 804 14.61 22.09 52.63
N PRO A 805 14.34 21.96 53.95
CA PRO A 805 15.34 22.10 55.00
C PRO A 805 16.20 20.83 55.22
N TYR A 806 16.07 19.82 54.36
CA TYR A 806 16.77 18.55 54.46
C TYR A 806 17.21 18.04 53.10
N SER A 807 18.26 17.23 53.13
CA SER A 807 18.68 16.46 51.97
C SER A 807 17.88 15.16 51.90
N TYR A 808 17.61 14.71 50.69
CA TYR A 808 16.94 13.44 50.41
C TYR A 808 17.58 12.83 49.17
N TRP A 809 17.26 11.58 48.89
CA TRP A 809 17.72 10.91 47.68
C TRP A 809 16.52 10.52 46.83
N ILE A 810 16.56 10.77 45.52
CA ILE A 810 15.48 10.41 44.60
C ILE A 810 15.92 9.28 43.67
N ALA A 811 15.05 8.31 43.40
CA ALA A 811 15.37 7.20 42.51
C ALA A 811 15.76 7.73 41.11
N ARG A 812 16.80 7.16 40.50
CA ARG A 812 17.31 7.58 39.19
C ARG A 812 16.29 7.37 38.08
N PHE A 813 15.47 6.33 38.17
CA PHE A 813 14.42 5.98 37.22
C PHE A 813 13.06 5.81 37.93
N PRO A 814 11.93 5.87 37.20
CA PRO A 814 10.65 5.38 37.70
C PRO A 814 10.74 3.89 38.06
N VAL A 815 9.86 3.43 38.95
CA VAL A 815 9.80 2.01 39.32
C VAL A 815 9.40 1.16 38.11
N THR A 816 10.13 0.08 37.85
CA THR A 816 9.87 -0.78 36.69
C THR A 816 8.92 -1.93 36.99
N ASN A 817 8.36 -2.54 35.94
CA ASN A 817 7.56 -3.76 36.06
C ASN A 817 8.33 -4.92 36.72
N ALA A 818 9.65 -5.02 36.50
CA ALA A 818 10.48 -6.04 37.13
C ALA A 818 10.62 -5.83 38.64
N GLN A 819 10.85 -4.58 39.06
CA GLN A 819 10.89 -4.21 40.47
C GLN A 819 9.53 -4.40 41.15
N PHE A 820 8.45 -3.97 40.51
CA PHE A 820 7.09 -4.14 41.03
C PHE A 820 6.68 -5.62 41.15
N ARG A 821 7.17 -6.49 40.24
CA ARG A 821 6.98 -7.94 40.36
C ARG A 821 7.56 -8.55 41.63
N LEU A 822 8.61 -7.97 42.21
CA LEU A 822 9.17 -8.43 43.49
C LEU A 822 8.24 -8.13 44.67
N PHE A 823 7.53 -7.00 44.64
CA PHE A 823 6.47 -6.69 45.60
C PHE A 823 5.30 -7.68 45.50
N MET A 824 4.87 -7.98 44.27
CA MET A 824 3.81 -8.98 44.04
C MET A 824 4.22 -10.38 44.51
N ALA A 825 5.46 -10.78 44.23
CA ALA A 825 6.00 -12.08 44.66
C ALA A 825 6.17 -12.19 46.19
N ALA A 826 6.15 -11.07 46.91
CA ALA A 826 6.20 -11.00 48.37
C ALA A 826 4.80 -10.83 49.00
N ASP A 827 3.74 -11.25 48.30
CA ASP A 827 2.33 -11.14 48.73
C ASP A 827 1.91 -9.69 49.06
N GLY A 828 2.50 -8.71 48.38
CA GLY A 828 2.33 -7.29 48.67
C GLY A 828 0.87 -6.80 48.59
N TYR A 829 0.04 -7.39 47.72
CA TYR A 829 -1.39 -7.07 47.61
C TYR A 829 -2.25 -7.66 48.74
N GLN A 830 -1.73 -8.65 49.45
CA GLN A 830 -2.44 -9.41 50.49
C GLN A 830 -2.05 -8.95 51.90
N GLU A 831 -0.95 -8.20 52.04
CA GLU A 831 -0.44 -7.76 53.33
C GLU A 831 -1.02 -6.41 53.77
N ALA A 832 -2.02 -6.43 54.65
CA ALA A 832 -2.78 -5.26 55.12
C ALA A 832 -1.92 -4.11 55.66
N ARG A 833 -0.73 -4.38 56.24
CA ARG A 833 0.12 -3.33 56.84
C ARG A 833 0.64 -2.34 55.80
N PHE A 834 0.68 -2.72 54.52
CA PHE A 834 1.09 -1.82 53.44
C PHE A 834 -0.05 -0.89 52.97
N TRP A 835 -1.29 -1.12 53.39
CA TRP A 835 -2.49 -0.47 52.87
C TRP A 835 -3.40 0.22 53.92
N PRO A 836 -2.88 0.93 54.93
CA PRO A 836 -3.69 1.56 55.97
C PRO A 836 -4.77 2.51 55.43
N GLU A 837 -4.50 3.28 54.38
CA GLU A 837 -5.50 4.19 53.77
C GLU A 837 -6.63 3.41 53.09
N ALA A 838 -6.28 2.36 52.35
CA ALA A 838 -7.26 1.51 51.68
C ALA A 838 -8.14 0.78 52.71
N ALA A 839 -7.56 0.32 53.81
CA ALA A 839 -8.31 -0.30 54.91
C ALA A 839 -9.30 0.69 55.55
N HIS A 840 -8.89 1.94 55.79
CA HIS A 840 -9.76 2.98 56.34
C HIS A 840 -10.93 3.36 55.40
N LEU A 841 -10.71 3.26 54.08
CA LEU A 841 -11.68 3.64 53.04
C LEU A 841 -12.54 2.48 52.52
N ASN A 842 -12.49 1.31 53.17
CA ASN A 842 -13.13 0.06 52.72
C ASN A 842 -12.68 -0.42 51.33
N PHE A 843 -11.48 -0.05 50.89
CA PHE A 843 -10.83 -0.57 49.67
C PHE A 843 -9.97 -1.81 49.98
N TRP A 844 -10.46 -2.65 50.89
CA TRP A 844 -9.78 -3.83 51.40
C TRP A 844 -10.79 -4.96 51.65
N SER A 845 -10.40 -6.19 51.31
CA SER A 845 -11.19 -7.41 51.54
C SER A 845 -10.42 -8.40 52.41
N GLU A 846 -11.06 -9.47 52.91
CA GLU A 846 -10.38 -10.56 53.62
C GLU A 846 -9.21 -11.19 52.83
N ARG A 847 -9.19 -11.03 51.50
CA ARG A 847 -8.21 -11.64 50.59
C ARG A 847 -7.22 -10.65 49.99
N GLY A 848 -7.23 -9.38 50.43
CA GLY A 848 -6.30 -8.34 49.98
C GLY A 848 -6.99 -7.08 49.44
N PHE A 849 -6.18 -6.20 48.85
CA PHE A 849 -6.62 -4.92 48.28
C PHE A 849 -7.74 -5.10 47.23
N GLN A 850 -8.81 -4.34 47.38
CA GLN A 850 -9.95 -4.30 46.47
C GLN A 850 -10.28 -2.83 46.24
N GLY A 851 -9.84 -2.27 45.10
CA GLY A 851 -10.09 -0.87 44.78
C GLY A 851 -11.57 -0.56 44.66
N ARG A 852 -11.91 0.74 44.67
CA ARG A 852 -13.29 1.26 44.69
C ARG A 852 -14.26 0.61 43.71
N TYR A 853 -13.80 0.31 42.50
CA TYR A 853 -14.61 -0.24 41.41
C TYR A 853 -14.36 -1.73 41.15
N ASP A 854 -13.60 -2.40 42.02
CA ASP A 854 -13.28 -3.80 41.81
C ASP A 854 -14.36 -4.71 42.41
N SER A 855 -14.81 -5.67 41.62
CA SER A 855 -15.72 -6.71 42.09
C SER A 855 -15.01 -7.82 42.88
N ARG A 856 -13.68 -7.87 42.82
CA ARG A 856 -12.81 -8.88 43.45
C ARG A 856 -11.47 -8.24 43.85
N PRO A 857 -10.79 -8.78 44.88
CA PRO A 857 -9.44 -8.33 45.23
C PRO A 857 -8.46 -8.51 44.07
N ARG A 858 -7.50 -7.58 43.95
CA ARG A 858 -6.44 -7.64 42.94
C ARG A 858 -5.21 -8.38 43.48
N SER A 859 -4.44 -8.93 42.55
CA SER A 859 -3.11 -9.50 42.81
C SER A 859 -2.02 -8.91 41.90
N GLU A 860 -2.41 -8.02 40.98
CA GLU A 860 -1.54 -7.39 39.99
C GLU A 860 -2.11 -6.05 39.53
N PRO A 861 -1.27 -5.17 38.93
CA PRO A 861 -1.73 -3.97 38.25
C PRO A 861 -2.73 -4.28 37.14
N ARG A 862 -3.47 -3.25 36.72
CA ARG A 862 -4.41 -3.39 35.61
C ARG A 862 -3.65 -3.75 34.32
N PRO A 863 -4.09 -4.78 33.56
CA PRO A 863 -3.38 -5.19 32.36
C PRO A 863 -3.54 -4.14 31.26
N VAL A 864 -2.41 -3.59 30.81
CA VAL A 864 -2.35 -2.60 29.71
C VAL A 864 -1.87 -3.23 28.39
N GLY A 865 -1.22 -4.39 28.47
CA GLY A 865 -0.65 -5.08 27.30
C GLY A 865 0.79 -4.66 26.97
N GLY A 866 1.32 -5.17 25.86
CA GLY A 866 2.65 -4.79 25.35
C GLY A 866 2.60 -3.46 24.56
N PRO A 867 3.66 -2.64 24.58
CA PRO A 867 4.94 -2.86 25.24
C PRO A 867 4.95 -2.48 26.74
N PHE A 868 3.85 -1.96 27.30
CA PHE A 868 3.79 -1.41 28.66
C PHE A 868 4.18 -2.39 29.77
N GLY A 869 3.82 -3.67 29.64
CA GLY A 869 4.14 -4.72 30.61
C GLY A 869 5.57 -5.28 30.56
N LEU A 870 6.46 -4.73 29.73
CA LEU A 870 7.83 -5.25 29.60
C LEU A 870 8.66 -5.02 30.88
N PRO A 871 9.56 -5.94 31.25
CA PRO A 871 10.30 -5.89 32.52
C PRO A 871 11.01 -4.59 32.88
N ASN A 872 11.66 -3.96 31.89
CA ASN A 872 12.47 -2.77 32.07
C ASN A 872 11.72 -1.46 31.77
N HIS A 873 10.41 -1.52 31.50
CA HIS A 873 9.55 -0.35 31.38
C HIS A 873 9.04 0.09 32.76
N PRO A 874 8.68 1.38 32.94
CA PRO A 874 7.93 1.85 34.10
C PRO A 874 6.67 1.00 34.32
N VAL A 875 6.37 0.69 35.58
CA VAL A 875 5.08 0.09 35.94
C VAL A 875 3.96 1.11 35.75
N VAL A 876 2.87 0.69 35.11
CA VAL A 876 1.68 1.50 34.83
C VAL A 876 0.40 0.70 35.09
N GLY A 877 -0.76 1.35 35.02
CA GLY A 877 -2.03 0.70 35.38
C GLY A 877 -2.17 0.47 36.88
N ILE A 878 -1.44 1.26 37.67
CA ILE A 878 -1.44 1.28 39.13
C ILE A 878 -2.10 2.57 39.64
N SER A 879 -2.77 2.47 40.78
CA SER A 879 -3.31 3.61 41.50
C SER A 879 -2.29 4.21 42.47
N TRP A 880 -2.63 5.37 43.04
CA TRP A 880 -1.80 6.00 44.07
C TRP A 880 -1.58 5.11 45.30
N TYR A 881 -2.60 4.34 45.69
CA TYR A 881 -2.52 3.38 46.81
C TYR A 881 -1.51 2.26 46.53
N GLU A 882 -1.47 1.73 45.31
CA GLU A 882 -0.51 0.70 44.88
C GLU A 882 0.93 1.24 44.94
N ALA A 883 1.16 2.50 44.51
CA ALA A 883 2.47 3.15 44.60
C ALA A 883 2.95 3.32 46.06
N PHE A 884 2.05 3.68 46.97
CA PHE A 884 2.34 3.80 48.40
C PHE A 884 2.63 2.45 49.06
N ALA A 885 1.83 1.43 48.75
CA ALA A 885 2.03 0.08 49.27
C ALA A 885 3.40 -0.47 48.87
N PHE A 886 3.83 -0.24 47.61
CA PHE A 886 5.17 -0.59 47.16
C PHE A 886 6.26 0.11 47.97
N ALA A 887 6.13 1.42 48.22
CA ALA A 887 7.13 2.19 48.98
C ALA A 887 7.26 1.70 50.43
N ARG A 888 6.15 1.35 51.09
CA ARG A 888 6.14 0.77 52.43
C ARG A 888 6.78 -0.61 52.46
N TRP A 889 6.41 -1.47 51.53
CA TRP A 889 7.03 -2.78 51.38
C TRP A 889 8.55 -2.66 51.18
N LEU A 890 9.00 -1.73 50.34
CA LEU A 890 10.42 -1.53 50.10
C LEU A 890 11.14 -1.00 51.36
N THR A 891 10.50 -0.15 52.15
CA THR A 891 11.02 0.27 53.47
C THR A 891 11.24 -0.93 54.38
N ASP A 892 10.21 -1.74 54.58
CA ASP A 892 10.27 -2.95 55.41
C ASP A 892 11.35 -3.92 54.92
N TYR A 893 11.40 -4.15 53.61
CA TYR A 893 12.38 -5.01 52.95
C TYR A 893 13.82 -4.55 53.22
N LEU A 894 14.09 -3.24 53.14
CA LEU A 894 15.43 -2.70 53.37
C LEU A 894 15.82 -2.70 54.85
N HIS A 895 14.89 -2.39 55.76
CA HIS A 895 15.14 -2.45 57.21
C HIS A 895 15.44 -3.88 57.68
N GLN A 896 14.67 -4.86 57.22
CA GLN A 896 14.88 -6.28 57.55
C GLN A 896 16.26 -6.79 57.12
N ARG A 897 16.85 -6.17 56.09
CA ARG A 897 18.18 -6.50 55.56
C ARG A 897 19.28 -5.56 56.04
N SER A 898 18.96 -4.63 56.94
CA SER A 898 19.87 -3.61 57.45
C SER A 898 20.54 -2.76 56.34
N LEU A 899 19.84 -2.57 55.21
CA LEU A 899 20.29 -1.76 54.08
C LEU A 899 19.86 -0.29 54.18
N LEU A 900 18.92 0.01 55.08
CA LEU A 900 18.43 1.35 55.37
C LEU A 900 18.54 1.59 56.89
N PRO A 901 19.20 2.66 57.37
CA PRO A 901 19.31 2.94 58.80
C PRO A 901 17.97 3.25 59.47
N GLU A 902 17.94 3.08 60.79
CA GLU A 902 16.82 3.50 61.62
C GLU A 902 16.59 5.02 61.47
N GLY A 903 15.33 5.42 61.25
CA GLY A 903 14.97 6.81 60.99
C GLY A 903 15.02 7.25 59.52
N TRP A 904 15.33 6.36 58.58
CA TRP A 904 15.14 6.59 57.14
C TRP A 904 14.04 5.70 56.56
N ILE A 905 13.28 6.23 55.61
CA ILE A 905 12.18 5.51 54.95
C ILE A 905 12.20 5.72 53.43
N VAL A 906 11.58 4.79 52.71
CA VAL A 906 11.22 4.93 51.30
C VAL A 906 9.79 5.45 51.21
N ARG A 907 9.55 6.49 50.41
CA ARG A 907 8.21 7.03 50.17
C ARG A 907 8.08 7.65 48.78
N LEU A 908 6.86 8.05 48.41
CA LEU A 908 6.66 8.92 47.25
C LEU A 908 7.23 10.32 47.55
N PRO A 909 7.74 11.04 46.53
CA PRO A 909 8.11 12.45 46.68
C PRO A 909 6.87 13.32 46.92
N SER A 910 7.04 14.45 47.60
CA SER A 910 6.12 15.58 47.45
C SER A 910 6.30 16.25 46.09
N GLU A 911 5.34 17.07 45.67
CA GLU A 911 5.48 17.92 44.46
C GLU A 911 6.76 18.77 44.54
N GLN A 912 7.07 19.33 45.71
CA GLN A 912 8.25 20.18 45.90
C GLN A 912 9.56 19.39 45.80
N GLU A 913 9.61 18.19 46.41
CA GLU A 913 10.77 17.30 46.29
C GLU A 913 10.96 16.83 44.84
N TRP A 914 9.87 16.55 44.15
CA TRP A 914 9.91 16.13 42.76
C TRP A 914 10.41 17.28 41.86
N GLU A 915 9.81 18.47 41.97
CA GLU A 915 10.16 19.62 41.14
C GLU A 915 11.60 20.09 41.41
N LYS A 916 12.01 20.14 42.68
CA LYS A 916 13.41 20.48 43.01
C LYS A 916 14.36 19.47 42.38
N ALA A 917 14.05 18.18 42.43
CA ALA A 917 14.89 17.14 41.82
C ALA A 917 15.00 17.26 40.29
N ALA A 918 13.92 17.70 39.63
CA ALA A 918 13.88 17.92 38.19
C ALA A 918 14.61 19.22 37.78
N ARG A 919 14.28 20.34 38.44
CA ARG A 919 14.71 21.70 38.09
C ARG A 919 16.09 22.09 38.63
N GLY A 920 16.45 21.58 39.81
CA GLY A 920 17.61 22.04 40.58
C GLY A 920 17.30 23.21 41.52
N GLY A 921 18.01 23.27 42.65
CA GLY A 921 17.96 24.36 43.61
C GLY A 921 18.78 25.58 43.21
N GLU A 922 18.87 26.58 44.10
CA GLU A 922 19.80 27.72 43.97
C GLU A 922 21.27 27.24 43.94
N VAL A 923 21.53 26.12 44.61
CA VAL A 923 22.79 25.37 44.56
C VAL A 923 22.55 23.92 44.15
N ILE A 924 23.52 23.36 43.44
CA ILE A 924 23.51 21.97 42.97
C ILE A 924 24.84 21.28 43.32
N THR A 925 24.88 19.96 43.26
CA THR A 925 26.12 19.20 43.42
C THR A 925 27.08 19.47 42.25
N ALA A 926 28.37 19.66 42.52
CA ALA A 926 29.38 19.89 41.49
C ALA A 926 29.46 18.76 40.46
N GLN A 927 29.18 17.53 40.90
CA GLN A 927 28.97 16.35 40.08
C GLN A 927 27.78 15.57 40.68
N PRO A 928 26.88 14.99 39.88
CA PRO A 928 25.81 14.14 40.38
C PRO A 928 26.33 13.01 41.26
N VAL A 929 25.71 12.82 42.43
CA VAL A 929 26.02 11.72 43.35
C VAL A 929 24.88 10.72 43.31
N ALA A 930 25.16 9.50 42.84
CA ALA A 930 24.20 8.42 42.79
C ALA A 930 24.75 7.17 43.50
N VAL A 931 23.90 6.49 44.28
CA VAL A 931 24.26 5.32 45.09
C VAL A 931 23.24 4.20 44.90
N SER A 932 23.70 2.95 44.95
CA SER A 932 22.82 1.78 44.92
C SER A 932 22.26 1.46 46.30
N LEU A 933 21.02 0.97 46.39
CA LEU A 933 20.36 0.64 47.67
C LEU A 933 21.17 -0.31 48.55
N ASN A 934 21.87 -1.29 47.98
CA ASN A 934 22.75 -2.20 48.74
C ASN A 934 23.97 -1.52 49.39
N THR A 935 24.24 -0.26 49.06
CA THR A 935 25.36 0.54 49.60
C THR A 935 24.91 1.87 50.21
N VAL A 936 23.61 2.20 50.17
CA VAL A 936 23.13 3.53 50.55
C VAL A 936 23.39 3.85 52.01
N ALA A 937 23.22 2.88 52.92
CA ALA A 937 23.38 3.09 54.37
C ALA A 937 24.72 3.72 54.78
N VAL A 938 25.82 3.42 54.08
CA VAL A 938 27.16 3.97 54.39
C VAL A 938 27.47 5.28 53.66
N ARG A 939 26.54 5.78 52.84
CA ARG A 939 26.68 6.97 51.99
C ARG A 939 25.68 8.08 52.32
N LEU A 940 24.71 7.84 53.22
CA LEU A 940 23.63 8.80 53.53
C LEU A 940 24.16 10.16 54.07
N ASP A 941 25.29 10.15 54.76
CA ASP A 941 25.93 11.35 55.32
C ASP A 941 26.92 12.03 54.35
N GLU A 942 26.97 11.61 53.08
CA GLU A 942 27.88 12.18 52.09
C GLU A 942 27.54 13.65 51.82
N GLN A 943 28.55 14.53 51.98
CA GLN A 943 28.45 15.96 51.71
C GLN A 943 29.26 16.31 50.46
N PRO A 944 28.65 16.27 49.26
CA PRO A 944 29.35 16.65 48.05
C PRO A 944 29.63 18.15 48.01
N ALA A 945 30.64 18.54 47.23
CA ALA A 945 30.87 19.94 46.91
C ALA A 945 29.63 20.53 46.22
N LEU A 946 29.16 21.68 46.72
CA LEU A 946 28.04 22.41 46.15
C LEU A 946 28.54 23.59 45.33
N VAL A 947 27.87 23.86 44.21
CA VAL A 947 28.13 24.99 43.32
C VAL A 947 26.84 25.75 43.04
N PRO A 948 26.90 27.06 42.73
CA PRO A 948 25.72 27.80 42.26
C PRO A 948 25.11 27.13 41.03
N ASN A 949 23.78 27.02 40.99
CA ASN A 949 23.09 26.48 39.82
C ASN A 949 23.11 27.51 38.68
N PRO A 950 23.67 27.19 37.50
CA PRO A 950 23.71 28.12 36.38
C PRO A 950 22.32 28.40 35.78
N LEU A 951 21.34 27.51 36.00
CA LEU A 951 19.97 27.62 35.48
C LEU A 951 18.95 27.26 36.59
N PRO A 952 18.71 28.15 37.56
CA PRO A 952 17.83 27.89 38.70
C PRO A 952 16.33 27.87 38.38
N VAL A 953 15.94 28.38 37.21
CA VAL A 953 14.53 28.47 36.75
C VAL A 953 14.30 27.69 35.45
N ARG A 954 15.09 26.65 35.19
CA ARG A 954 15.03 25.88 33.94
C ARG A 954 13.65 25.27 33.68
N ILE A 955 13.18 25.32 32.43
CA ILE A 955 11.83 24.82 32.07
C ILE A 955 11.76 23.28 32.10
N TYR A 956 12.82 22.62 31.64
CA TYR A 956 13.00 21.16 31.60
C TYR A 956 14.26 20.77 32.39
N PRO A 957 14.42 19.51 32.80
CA PRO A 957 15.57 19.08 33.59
C PRO A 957 16.93 19.44 32.95
N TRP A 958 16.99 19.38 31.61
CA TRP A 958 18.20 19.65 30.81
C TRP A 958 18.36 21.11 30.36
N GLY A 959 17.35 21.98 30.52
CA GLY A 959 17.42 23.37 30.07
C GLY A 959 16.06 23.97 29.70
N ASP A 960 16.05 24.97 28.82
CA ASP A 960 14.84 25.76 28.52
C ASP A 960 14.15 25.40 27.20
N THR A 961 14.76 24.54 26.40
CA THR A 961 14.24 24.13 25.09
C THR A 961 13.81 22.67 25.10
N ALA A 962 12.60 22.40 24.62
CA ALA A 962 12.12 21.03 24.44
C ALA A 962 12.95 20.31 23.38
N ASP A 963 13.44 19.12 23.72
CA ASP A 963 14.30 18.31 22.84
C ASP A 963 13.83 16.84 22.85
N PRO A 964 13.40 16.28 21.69
CA PRO A 964 13.05 14.87 21.54
C PRO A 964 14.18 13.89 21.90
N GLU A 965 15.44 14.32 21.96
CA GLU A 965 16.56 13.48 22.43
C GLU A 965 16.64 13.35 23.95
N CYS A 966 15.90 14.18 24.69
CA CYS A 966 16.01 14.31 26.14
C CYS A 966 14.82 13.71 26.92
N ALA A 967 13.68 13.48 26.29
CA ALA A 967 12.51 12.87 26.95
C ALA A 967 11.62 12.14 25.95
N ASN A 968 10.83 11.18 26.45
CA ASN A 968 9.77 10.52 25.67
C ASN A 968 8.45 11.30 25.80
N PHE A 969 8.03 11.98 24.74
CA PHE A 969 6.79 12.74 24.64
C PHE A 969 6.29 12.74 23.19
N GLU A 970 5.15 13.38 22.87
CA GLU A 970 4.47 13.24 21.58
C GLU A 970 5.41 13.37 20.36
N ARG A 971 6.28 14.39 20.34
CA ARG A 971 7.22 14.67 19.24
C ARG A 971 8.31 13.61 19.03
N THR A 972 8.46 12.66 19.95
CA THR A 972 9.37 11.51 19.76
C THR A 972 8.76 10.40 18.93
N GLU A 973 7.44 10.40 18.73
CA GLU A 973 6.70 9.40 17.93
C GLU A 973 6.84 7.95 18.43
N ILE A 974 7.29 7.74 19.69
CA ILE A 974 7.42 6.39 20.28
C ILE A 974 6.04 5.76 20.55
N GLY A 975 5.05 6.58 20.93
CA GLY A 975 3.64 6.19 21.10
C GLY A 975 3.34 5.26 22.28
N ALA A 976 4.33 4.97 23.15
CA ALA A 976 4.19 4.15 24.35
C ALA A 976 5.31 4.46 25.34
N THR A 977 5.29 3.83 26.53
CA THR A 977 6.45 3.86 27.44
C THR A 977 7.68 3.20 26.80
N ASN A 978 8.86 3.60 27.25
CA ASN A 978 10.14 2.99 26.87
C ASN A 978 10.83 2.34 28.08
N SER A 979 11.81 1.48 27.80
CA SER A 979 12.77 1.02 28.81
C SER A 979 13.39 2.22 29.50
N VAL A 980 13.43 2.24 30.83
CA VAL A 980 14.09 3.32 31.57
C VAL A 980 15.57 3.43 31.17
N GLY A 981 16.09 4.67 31.16
CA GLY A 981 17.48 4.97 30.81
C GLY A 981 17.74 5.10 29.30
N CYS A 982 16.70 5.34 28.49
CA CYS A 982 16.87 5.65 27.06
C CYS A 982 17.21 7.13 26.78
N PHE A 983 17.04 7.99 27.79
CA PHE A 983 17.10 9.45 27.67
C PHE A 983 18.12 10.08 28.63
N THR A 984 19.36 9.59 28.57
CA THR A 984 20.46 10.10 29.43
C THR A 984 20.80 11.56 29.19
N GLN A 985 20.39 12.13 28.04
CA GLN A 985 20.58 13.54 27.73
C GLN A 985 19.60 14.45 28.49
N GLY A 986 18.46 13.90 28.94
CA GLY A 986 17.49 14.60 29.76
C GLY A 986 17.73 14.50 31.26
N VAL A 987 18.96 14.15 31.67
CA VAL A 987 19.31 14.00 33.08
C VAL A 987 19.17 15.33 33.82
N SER A 988 18.63 15.29 35.03
CA SER A 988 18.52 16.44 35.92
C SER A 988 19.87 16.85 36.50
N PRO A 989 20.00 18.06 37.10
CA PRO A 989 21.24 18.50 37.76
C PRO A 989 21.80 17.54 38.82
N TYR A 990 20.93 16.69 39.39
CA TYR A 990 21.28 15.75 40.45
C TYR A 990 21.51 14.32 39.94
N GLY A 991 21.32 14.07 38.64
CA GLY A 991 21.54 12.74 38.04
C GLY A 991 20.28 11.89 37.87
N ALA A 992 19.11 12.41 38.22
CA ALA A 992 17.84 11.71 38.00
C ALA A 992 17.45 11.78 36.52
N GLU A 993 17.01 10.67 35.93
CA GLU A 993 16.67 10.57 34.51
C GLU A 993 15.18 10.35 34.32
N GLU A 994 14.70 10.73 33.12
CA GLU A 994 13.29 10.61 32.72
C GLU A 994 12.35 11.30 33.74
N MET A 995 12.80 12.43 34.30
CA MET A 995 11.94 13.31 35.09
C MET A 995 10.89 14.00 34.20
N SER A 996 11.11 14.09 32.89
CA SER A 996 10.14 14.61 31.93
C SER A 996 9.74 13.51 30.96
N GLY A 997 8.43 13.35 30.73
CA GLY A 997 7.87 12.38 29.80
C GLY A 997 7.91 10.93 30.29
N ASN A 998 7.75 9.99 29.37
CA ASN A 998 7.56 8.55 29.62
C ASN A 998 6.25 8.26 30.38
N VAL A 999 6.16 8.59 31.67
CA VAL A 999 4.96 8.43 32.52
C VAL A 999 4.80 9.60 33.46
N TRP A 1000 3.54 9.95 33.75
CA TRP A 1000 3.23 10.79 34.90
C TRP A 1000 3.60 10.06 36.19
N GLU A 1001 4.21 10.76 37.16
CA GLU A 1001 4.68 10.17 38.40
C GLU A 1001 3.83 10.61 39.60
N TRP A 1002 3.22 9.65 40.30
CA TRP A 1002 2.43 9.94 41.50
C TRP A 1002 3.28 10.60 42.59
N THR A 1003 2.76 11.67 43.18
CA THR A 1003 3.31 12.32 44.38
C THR A 1003 2.42 12.10 45.59
N ARG A 1004 2.91 12.41 46.79
CA ARG A 1004 2.08 12.42 48.02
C ARG A 1004 1.25 13.69 48.20
N SER A 1005 1.49 14.73 47.40
CA SER A 1005 0.83 16.03 47.51
C SER A 1005 -0.60 15.99 46.97
N LEU A 1006 -1.48 16.77 47.60
CA LEU A 1006 -2.84 17.07 47.15
C LEU A 1006 -2.83 18.22 46.15
N GLU A 1007 -3.84 18.29 45.29
CA GLU A 1007 -4.02 19.44 44.39
C GLU A 1007 -4.38 20.73 45.18
N GLN A 1008 -3.59 21.80 45.00
CA GLN A 1008 -3.76 23.06 45.72
C GLN A 1008 -5.14 23.70 45.48
N GLY A 1009 -5.77 24.18 46.55
CA GLY A 1009 -7.08 24.85 46.52
C GLY A 1009 -8.27 23.96 46.94
N GLN A 1010 -8.06 22.65 47.14
CA GLN A 1010 -9.08 21.76 47.73
C GLN A 1010 -8.84 21.41 49.21
N ALA A 1011 -7.67 21.77 49.78
CA ALA A 1011 -7.42 21.69 51.22
C ALA A 1011 -8.24 22.74 52.03
N THR A 1012 -8.69 23.84 51.41
CA THR A 1012 -9.47 24.90 52.08
C THR A 1012 -10.98 24.65 52.12
N ARG A 1013 -11.40 23.51 52.66
CA ARG A 1013 -12.71 23.36 53.33
C ARG A 1013 -12.54 23.15 54.85
N GLY A 1014 -11.47 23.70 55.42
CA GLY A 1014 -11.24 23.91 56.85
C GLY A 1014 -10.38 25.16 57.02
N LYS A 1015 -10.51 25.88 58.13
CA LYS A 1015 -9.94 27.22 58.31
C LYS A 1015 -8.41 27.18 58.43
N GLY A 1016 -7.71 27.93 57.58
CA GLY A 1016 -6.44 28.61 57.88
C GLY A 1016 -5.35 27.76 58.53
N GLY A 1017 -4.70 26.88 57.75
CA GLY A 1017 -3.52 26.13 58.16
C GLY A 1017 -2.29 26.46 57.31
N THR A 1018 -1.13 26.60 57.96
CA THR A 1018 0.19 26.73 57.34
C THR A 1018 0.68 25.37 56.82
N GLY A 1019 0.93 25.24 55.51
CA GLY A 1019 1.90 24.33 54.87
C GLY A 1019 1.87 22.81 55.12
N SER A 1020 1.05 22.28 56.02
CA SER A 1020 1.01 20.85 56.37
C SER A 1020 -0.26 20.11 55.91
N GLU A 1021 -1.28 20.83 55.44
CA GLU A 1021 -2.54 20.24 54.97
C GLU A 1021 -2.47 19.75 53.51
N ASP A 1022 -1.46 20.16 52.74
CA ASP A 1022 -1.24 19.78 51.33
C ASP A 1022 -0.74 18.33 51.14
N GLU A 1023 -0.46 17.59 52.23
CA GLU A 1023 0.05 16.21 52.19
C GLU A 1023 -0.81 15.23 53.02
N ASN A 1024 -2.06 15.58 53.38
CA ASN A 1024 -2.91 14.70 54.19
C ASN A 1024 -3.14 13.34 53.49
N LEU A 1025 -2.48 12.29 53.96
CA LEU A 1025 -2.55 10.94 53.38
C LEU A 1025 -3.93 10.29 53.59
N ALA A 1026 -4.67 10.71 54.62
CA ALA A 1026 -6.02 10.27 54.93
C ALA A 1026 -7.12 11.13 54.26
N ALA A 1027 -6.75 11.99 53.30
CA ALA A 1027 -7.71 12.77 52.53
C ALA A 1027 -8.78 11.90 51.85
N HIS A 1028 -9.98 12.46 51.68
CA HIS A 1028 -11.09 11.77 51.04
C HIS A 1028 -10.73 11.35 49.59
N PRO A 1029 -11.17 10.17 49.09
CA PRO A 1029 -10.80 9.66 47.75
C PRO A 1029 -11.22 10.55 46.57
N GLU A 1030 -12.09 11.54 46.79
CA GLU A 1030 -12.48 12.50 45.77
C GLU A 1030 -11.52 13.68 45.65
N ILE A 1031 -10.59 13.85 46.60
CA ILE A 1031 -9.58 14.90 46.55
C ILE A 1031 -8.41 14.39 45.70
N PRO A 1032 -8.10 15.05 44.56
CA PRO A 1032 -7.05 14.59 43.66
C PRO A 1032 -5.65 14.64 44.29
N ARG A 1033 -4.81 13.68 43.89
CA ARG A 1033 -3.37 13.67 44.14
C ARG A 1033 -2.64 14.23 42.92
N LEU A 1034 -1.52 14.89 43.16
CA LEU A 1034 -0.72 15.46 42.08
C LEU A 1034 0.17 14.40 41.44
N LEU A 1035 0.22 14.49 40.11
CA LEU A 1035 1.13 13.81 39.22
C LEU A 1035 2.08 14.84 38.61
N CYS A 1036 3.36 14.48 38.45
CA CYS A 1036 4.39 15.34 37.88
C CYS A 1036 5.09 14.69 36.68
N GLY A 1037 5.72 15.51 35.83
CA GLY A 1037 6.65 15.08 34.78
C GLY A 1037 6.07 14.87 33.37
N GLY A 1038 4.76 14.69 33.23
CA GLY A 1038 4.13 14.41 31.94
C GLY A 1038 4.36 12.98 31.43
N ALA A 1039 3.70 12.60 30.34
CA ALA A 1039 3.78 11.25 29.78
C ALA A 1039 4.01 11.24 28.25
N TYR A 1040 4.35 10.08 27.70
CA TYR A 1040 4.80 9.89 26.32
C TYR A 1040 3.88 10.44 25.20
N GLN A 1041 2.59 10.64 25.45
CA GLN A 1041 1.61 11.06 24.44
C GLN A 1041 1.29 12.56 24.46
N TYR A 1042 1.83 13.31 25.42
CA TYR A 1042 1.54 14.73 25.55
C TYR A 1042 2.58 15.59 24.84
N TYR A 1043 2.17 16.77 24.36
CA TYR A 1043 3.07 17.75 23.76
C TYR A 1043 3.99 18.41 24.80
N GLU A 1044 5.01 19.12 24.32
CA GLU A 1044 6.11 19.69 25.11
C GLU A 1044 5.71 20.53 26.33
N TYR A 1045 4.55 21.19 26.30
CA TYR A 1045 4.05 21.96 27.43
C TYR A 1045 3.81 21.10 28.68
N PHE A 1046 3.37 19.85 28.50
CA PHE A 1046 2.98 18.99 29.61
C PHE A 1046 4.14 18.24 30.27
N VAL A 1047 5.35 18.35 29.72
CA VAL A 1047 6.55 17.66 30.23
C VAL A 1047 7.56 18.62 30.89
N ARG A 1048 7.10 19.81 31.29
CA ARG A 1048 7.90 20.84 31.99
C ARG A 1048 8.06 20.47 33.48
N CYS A 1049 9.12 20.96 34.12
CA CYS A 1049 9.41 20.72 35.54
C CYS A 1049 8.28 21.18 36.48
N ALA A 1050 7.59 22.27 36.15
CA ALA A 1050 6.50 22.85 36.96
C ALA A 1050 5.10 22.31 36.58
N GLU A 1051 4.99 21.48 35.55
CA GLU A 1051 3.68 20.99 35.15
C GLU A 1051 3.15 19.99 36.17
N ARG A 1052 1.86 20.13 36.50
CA ARG A 1052 1.17 19.30 37.47
C ARG A 1052 -0.20 18.91 36.96
N TYR A 1053 -0.58 17.68 37.25
CA TYR A 1053 -1.88 17.13 36.88
C TYR A 1053 -2.54 16.48 38.10
N GLY A 1054 -3.75 16.89 38.45
CA GLY A 1054 -4.53 16.28 39.52
C GLY A 1054 -5.32 15.08 39.01
N SER A 1055 -5.21 13.93 39.68
CA SER A 1055 -6.08 12.78 39.41
C SER A 1055 -6.55 12.11 40.72
N PRO A 1056 -7.76 11.53 40.76
CA PRO A 1056 -8.22 10.75 41.90
C PRO A 1056 -7.24 9.62 42.27
N PRO A 1057 -6.98 9.37 43.57
CA PRO A 1057 -6.01 8.37 44.02
C PRO A 1057 -6.38 6.91 43.67
N ASP A 1058 -7.64 6.63 43.36
CA ASP A 1058 -8.14 5.34 42.89
C ASP A 1058 -8.11 5.17 41.37
N ASP A 1059 -7.82 6.24 40.63
CA ASP A 1059 -7.66 6.20 39.18
C ASP A 1059 -6.38 5.44 38.81
N TRP A 1060 -6.42 4.81 37.64
CA TRP A 1060 -5.32 4.02 37.09
C TRP A 1060 -5.32 4.23 35.59
N ASN A 1061 -4.14 4.46 35.03
CA ASN A 1061 -4.01 4.74 33.61
C ASN A 1061 -2.70 4.14 33.09
N LYS A 1062 -2.65 3.83 31.79
CA LYS A 1062 -1.43 3.45 31.08
C LYS A 1062 -0.35 4.53 31.07
N LEU A 1063 -0.69 5.73 31.50
CA LEU A 1063 0.18 6.90 31.59
C LEU A 1063 0.70 7.15 33.01
N TYR A 1064 0.17 6.46 34.03
CA TYR A 1064 0.48 6.75 35.44
C TYR A 1064 1.45 5.70 35.99
N GLY A 1065 2.62 6.16 36.40
CA GLY A 1065 3.63 5.41 37.14
C GLY A 1065 4.03 6.15 38.40
N PHE A 1066 5.20 5.83 38.96
CA PHE A 1066 5.70 6.51 40.15
C PHE A 1066 7.21 6.34 40.32
N ARG A 1067 7.76 7.21 41.16
CA ARG A 1067 9.17 7.26 41.57
C ARG A 1067 9.26 7.37 43.08
N LEU A 1068 10.40 6.97 43.62
CA LEU A 1068 10.64 6.89 45.06
C LEU A 1068 11.68 7.89 45.52
N VAL A 1069 11.56 8.29 46.78
CA VAL A 1069 12.61 8.99 47.53
C VAL A 1069 13.00 8.23 48.79
N LEU A 1070 14.26 8.34 49.18
CA LEU A 1070 14.77 8.04 50.51
C LEU A 1070 14.89 9.35 51.27
N ALA A 1071 14.20 9.44 52.39
CA ALA A 1071 14.23 10.64 53.23
C ALA A 1071 14.22 10.24 54.71
N PRO A 1072 14.66 11.15 55.60
CA PRO A 1072 14.44 10.99 57.03
C PRO A 1072 12.94 10.80 57.31
N ALA A 1073 12.63 9.88 58.21
CA ALA A 1073 11.31 9.74 58.81
C ALA A 1073 11.10 10.95 59.72
N PHE A 1074 10.68 12.08 59.17
CA PHE A 1074 10.27 13.22 59.98
C PHE A 1074 9.11 12.76 60.86
N ARG A 1075 9.36 12.60 62.17
CA ARG A 1075 8.30 12.50 63.17
C ARG A 1075 7.59 13.84 63.17
N ASN A 1076 6.44 13.92 62.50
CA ASN A 1076 5.47 14.91 62.93
C ASN A 1076 5.05 14.48 64.35
N PRO A 1077 5.11 15.35 65.37
CA PRO A 1077 4.78 14.97 66.75
C PRO A 1077 3.32 14.49 66.93
N ASP A 1078 2.49 14.69 65.92
CA ASP A 1078 1.04 14.40 65.91
C ASP A 1078 0.64 13.27 64.94
N ASP A 1079 1.60 12.48 64.42
CA ASP A 1079 1.33 11.25 63.63
C ASP A 1079 1.09 10.01 64.52
#